data_AF-A0A8S1VFF1-F1
#
_entry.id   AF-A0A8S1VFF1-F1
#
_cell.length_a   1.000
_cell.length_b   1.000
_cell.length_c   1.000
_cell.angle_alpha   90.00
_cell.angle_beta   90.00
_cell.angle_gamma   90.00
#
_symmetry.space_group_name_H-M   'P 1'
#
loop_
_entity.id
_entity.type
_entity.pdbx_description
1 polymer ?
#
loop_
_entity_poly.entity_id
_entity_poly.type
_entity_poly.pdbx_seq_one_letter_code
_entity_poly.pdbx_strand_id
1 'polypeptide(L)'
;MATKQKSIEDYRNAVKLLKLKVLKLQKQNEELLDKLREQGIPLDQQHDQIDLSNQAVMGIFSRSCRRIGLTPEMMFRASDREGQGQISTEDMRLFLSKVRLGLNNTQLTMLVRIFDEDCSGVIKREEYYDCLQAYGINEEKVQGQARTYGQESLLKYARLLLMNRMSVEDSLKKMGDNIIPSHFVSFIHGIDGSSLLNEKEIIAVFNHIDVNKSGVLQATFYDQEVRKAMRVAQSDIGLGVQINPSSGGGGGNPIPKAQPVGILKPSQNSQQLDPFRMTQTQMGQSKSGMNMSSSHAFLNETIIMLTDEDRKNIQTIMTKLKAQGVDAIEFIRNVIQQLEVPDAGIMLYDFYKRFDKKIPKSDQLSFFNAIDLNKNGSIDYDELMVFFQEFKAPKDNFDLLFEILTRKLQALEIGIVQHLASEQIYEDTQLTQDQFYQLAQILFSCPSKKHSDALFSYFDIDGSGVLSAQEIIDQVQKILLIYVPQKTMNLDNTLNKSMRASLKSVGEYATTLSKLKPVIMEEDYFGKYRMEGSGKTLHREETKWTTIFNSDLACLRYVYEEISKLEQNPGTKWEDPDFGPTKEDPYGSKSMYFADNDVPEGAPQPKECKWLRPEEFLAAIVENGDEQYKNSHVDVFDEDGAASNDVCQSKYLGNCWFVSALSIISGYEQYLQGDFVITHESIQELTDEEVNGMLIGVYPPCFKFLRKYGLYVMRFFKNFGWKYVVIDDKLCVKDNEYVFGKCRKPTECWVNLIEKAYAKLHQNYFALTAGDIAQGLADMTGKVPDKIKLSEECTKAEKEDLWNLLLKCKKDGTMLGCSAEGGTELYIKINDEDTGVMSGHAYGILDMFEIPDQSCNNYHKSHRILKIRNPWGYGEWKLKWSENPDYSAKLDKWIDWINDYYQKEIEKAKQEGKEPPEPYVYGQDDGTFFMCFKSWRTVFSNLFQCIDFPKDWSGLRAFDQFGLQSSGAPMKNEASLIQYAQKNPQYILELKRKKGDKTNMYIQMQQTDGRLFLGERYPFPNVMKPILLCVFSLGQTDKCLQKFDDKKIVASSGKLNLRREIDTNDISLSNGRYAVIPCTKEGAQQIDFTLSFYFDCDKSEISITKYGDPRFKLYPITEEEEEVSKVPEELKKLLKKQAQEVLSQQ
;
A
#
# COMPACT_ATOMS: atom_id res chain seq x y z
N MET A 1 -24.77 -20.97 -63.95
CA MET A 1 -23.68 -21.08 -64.95
C MET A 1 -22.37 -21.39 -64.22
N ALA A 2 -21.42 -22.08 -64.85
CA ALA A 2 -20.23 -22.58 -64.15
C ALA A 2 -19.23 -21.46 -63.82
N THR A 3 -18.90 -21.31 -62.53
CA THR A 3 -17.80 -20.47 -62.05
C THR A 3 -16.46 -21.18 -62.29
N LYS A 4 -15.71 -20.73 -63.30
CA LYS A 4 -14.31 -21.15 -63.45
C LYS A 4 -13.52 -20.75 -62.21
N GLN A 5 -12.83 -21.70 -61.58
CA GLN A 5 -11.79 -21.38 -60.61
C GLN A 5 -10.69 -20.57 -61.31
N LYS A 6 -10.26 -19.48 -60.67
CA LYS A 6 -9.12 -18.67 -61.12
C LYS A 6 -7.82 -19.37 -60.77
N SER A 7 -6.86 -19.35 -61.69
CA SER A 7 -5.52 -19.88 -61.46
C SER A 7 -4.71 -19.00 -60.51
N ILE A 8 -3.62 -19.52 -59.96
CA ILE A 8 -2.67 -18.75 -59.14
C ILE A 8 -2.11 -17.55 -59.95
N GLU A 9 -1.96 -17.69 -61.26
CA GLU A 9 -1.47 -16.62 -62.13
C GLU A 9 -2.52 -15.53 -62.38
N ASP A 10 -3.82 -15.87 -62.39
CA ASP A 10 -4.90 -14.87 -62.37
C ASP A 10 -4.89 -14.04 -61.08
N TYR A 11 -4.59 -14.65 -59.93
CA TYR A 11 -4.42 -13.94 -58.66
C TYR A 11 -3.17 -13.07 -58.65
N ARG A 12 -2.03 -13.56 -59.16
CA ARG A 12 -0.79 -12.75 -59.32
C ARG A 12 -1.02 -11.53 -60.23
N ASN A 13 -1.73 -11.72 -61.34
CA ASN A 13 -2.07 -10.62 -62.25
C ASN A 13 -3.08 -9.65 -61.63
N ALA A 14 -4.06 -10.14 -60.84
CA ALA A 14 -4.95 -9.27 -60.06
C ALA A 14 -4.18 -8.44 -59.01
N VAL A 15 -3.18 -9.01 -58.33
CA VAL A 15 -2.31 -8.29 -57.38
C VAL A 15 -1.44 -7.26 -58.09
N LYS A 16 -0.87 -7.56 -59.28
CA LYS A 16 -0.17 -6.56 -60.11
C LYS A 16 -1.08 -5.41 -60.53
N LEU A 17 -2.32 -5.70 -60.98
CA LEU A 17 -3.33 -4.70 -61.32
C LEU A 17 -3.73 -3.84 -60.12
N LEU A 18 -3.88 -4.43 -58.93
CA LEU A 18 -4.15 -3.69 -57.70
C LEU A 18 -2.98 -2.76 -57.32
N LYS A 19 -1.74 -3.24 -57.36
CA LYS A 19 -0.55 -2.39 -57.10
C LYS A 19 -0.45 -1.22 -58.08
N LEU A 20 -0.67 -1.45 -59.38
CA LEU A 20 -0.73 -0.39 -60.40
C LEU A 20 -1.88 0.60 -60.15
N LYS A 21 -3.03 0.13 -59.67
CA LYS A 21 -4.17 1.00 -59.34
C LYS A 21 -3.91 1.86 -58.10
N VAL A 22 -3.23 1.31 -57.08
CA VAL A 22 -2.80 2.06 -55.88
C VAL A 22 -1.80 3.14 -56.25
N LEU A 23 -0.74 2.81 -57.00
CA LEU A 23 0.24 3.79 -57.49
C LEU A 23 -0.41 4.93 -58.31
N LYS A 24 -1.39 4.60 -59.15
CA LYS A 24 -2.12 5.61 -59.93
C LYS A 24 -2.98 6.52 -59.04
N LEU A 25 -3.61 5.98 -58.00
CA LEU A 25 -4.39 6.77 -57.03
C LEU A 25 -3.49 7.65 -56.16
N GLN A 26 -2.32 7.16 -55.74
CA GLN A 26 -1.32 7.96 -55.01
C GLN A 26 -0.89 9.18 -55.84
N LYS A 27 -0.49 8.96 -57.10
CA LYS A 27 -0.13 10.06 -58.01
C LYS A 27 -1.29 11.04 -58.28
N GLN A 28 -2.53 10.55 -58.34
CA GLN A 28 -3.70 11.42 -58.49
C GLN A 28 -3.99 12.25 -57.22
N ASN A 29 -3.66 11.74 -56.02
CA ASN A 29 -3.73 12.50 -54.79
C ASN A 29 -2.61 13.55 -54.70
N GLU A 30 -1.38 13.23 -55.12
CA GLU A 30 -0.27 14.20 -55.23
C GLU A 30 -0.64 15.34 -56.20
N GLU A 31 -1.10 15.00 -57.41
CA GLU A 31 -1.59 15.97 -58.41
C GLU A 31 -2.82 16.77 -57.95
N LEU A 32 -3.52 16.36 -56.89
CA LEU A 32 -4.59 17.13 -56.24
C LEU A 32 -4.05 18.04 -55.13
N LEU A 33 -3.16 17.52 -54.27
CA LEU A 33 -2.54 18.27 -53.18
C LEU A 33 -1.71 19.45 -53.69
N ASP A 34 -0.97 19.27 -54.78
CA ASP A 34 -0.20 20.39 -55.36
C ASP A 34 -1.11 21.45 -56.00
N LYS A 35 -2.24 21.07 -56.63
CA LYS A 35 -3.24 22.04 -57.11
C LYS A 35 -3.93 22.80 -55.97
N LEU A 36 -4.14 22.15 -54.82
CA LEU A 36 -4.70 22.81 -53.63
C LEU A 36 -3.70 23.80 -53.01
N ARG A 37 -2.39 23.48 -53.06
CA ARG A 37 -1.30 24.39 -52.68
C ARG A 37 -1.16 25.57 -53.65
N GLU A 38 -1.22 25.34 -54.96
CA GLU A 38 -1.23 26.41 -55.99
C GLU A 38 -2.43 27.37 -55.82
N GLN A 39 -3.55 26.87 -55.29
CA GLN A 39 -4.74 27.68 -54.98
C GLN A 39 -4.69 28.34 -53.59
N GLY A 40 -3.61 28.19 -52.83
CA GLY A 40 -3.40 28.85 -51.53
C GLY A 40 -4.33 28.38 -50.41
N ILE A 41 -4.96 27.20 -50.55
CA ILE A 41 -5.90 26.67 -49.56
C ILE A 41 -5.11 26.01 -48.42
N PRO A 42 -5.27 26.44 -47.15
CA PRO A 42 -4.68 25.73 -46.01
C PRO A 42 -5.27 24.33 -45.87
N LEU A 43 -4.41 23.33 -45.71
CA LEU A 43 -4.82 21.94 -45.48
C LEU A 43 -4.55 21.59 -44.01
N ASP A 44 -5.62 21.38 -43.25
CA ASP A 44 -5.55 20.98 -41.83
C ASP A 44 -4.81 19.65 -41.66
N GLN A 45 -3.86 19.61 -40.73
CA GLN A 45 -3.09 18.41 -40.42
C GLN A 45 -3.89 17.45 -39.52
N GLN A 46 -4.84 16.74 -40.12
CA GLN A 46 -5.42 15.52 -39.56
C GLN A 46 -5.37 14.39 -40.60
N HIS A 47 -4.32 13.56 -40.51
CA HIS A 47 -4.35 12.12 -40.83
C HIS A 47 -3.03 11.48 -40.37
N ASP A 48 -3.10 10.57 -39.40
CA ASP A 48 -1.94 9.77 -38.98
C ASP A 48 -1.65 8.67 -40.01
N GLN A 49 -0.52 8.78 -40.70
CA GLN A 49 0.25 7.62 -41.16
C GLN A 49 1.73 7.90 -40.89
N ILE A 50 2.31 7.20 -39.90
CA ILE A 50 3.76 7.17 -39.72
C ILE A 50 4.35 6.29 -40.83
N ASP A 51 4.79 6.93 -41.91
CA ASP A 51 5.50 6.25 -43.00
C ASP A 51 6.91 5.84 -42.52
N LEU A 52 6.98 4.66 -41.91
CA LEU A 52 8.20 4.05 -41.37
C LEU A 52 9.14 3.62 -42.50
N SER A 53 9.79 4.60 -43.16
CA SER A 53 10.80 4.32 -44.18
C SER A 53 11.89 3.38 -43.65
N ASN A 54 12.39 2.48 -44.50
CA ASN A 54 13.43 1.51 -44.14
C ASN A 54 14.65 2.20 -43.48
N GLN A 55 15.01 3.40 -43.94
CA GLN A 55 16.13 4.16 -43.42
C GLN A 55 15.87 4.74 -42.01
N ALA A 56 14.63 5.12 -41.69
CA ALA A 56 14.26 5.46 -40.32
C ALA A 56 14.35 4.24 -39.39
N VAL A 57 13.88 3.07 -39.85
CA VAL A 57 13.94 1.82 -39.07
C VAL A 57 15.40 1.36 -38.84
N MET A 58 16.25 1.39 -39.88
CA MET A 58 17.69 1.10 -39.77
C MET A 58 18.40 2.11 -38.85
N GLY A 59 18.05 3.39 -38.93
CA GLY A 59 18.55 4.43 -38.03
C GLY A 59 18.12 4.26 -36.57
N ILE A 60 16.98 3.63 -36.30
CA ILE A 60 16.59 3.20 -34.94
C ILE A 60 17.43 1.98 -34.52
N PHE A 61 17.55 0.96 -35.38
CA PHE A 61 18.32 -0.25 -35.12
C PHE A 61 19.77 0.02 -34.67
N SER A 62 20.53 0.83 -35.41
CA SER A 62 21.91 1.17 -35.04
C SER A 62 22.01 1.93 -33.70
N ARG A 63 21.12 2.89 -33.45
CA ARG A 63 21.06 3.60 -32.16
C ARG A 63 20.68 2.67 -31.00
N SER A 64 19.79 1.72 -31.23
CA SER A 64 19.40 0.70 -30.25
C SER A 64 20.51 -0.29 -29.95
N CYS A 65 21.32 -0.70 -30.93
CA CYS A 65 22.51 -1.53 -30.71
C CYS A 65 23.51 -0.78 -29.82
N ARG A 66 23.85 0.46 -30.19
CA ARG A 66 24.78 1.29 -29.42
C ARG A 66 24.31 1.54 -27.98
N ARG A 67 22.99 1.69 -27.75
CA ARG A 67 22.42 1.83 -26.39
C ARG A 67 22.71 0.63 -25.48
N ILE A 68 22.81 -0.58 -26.04
CA ILE A 68 23.14 -1.81 -25.28
C ILE A 68 24.61 -2.21 -25.35
N GLY A 69 25.48 -1.33 -25.86
CA GLY A 69 26.93 -1.57 -25.94
C GLY A 69 27.36 -2.57 -27.03
N LEU A 70 26.53 -2.79 -28.05
CA LEU A 70 26.82 -3.64 -29.22
C LEU A 70 26.84 -2.79 -30.51
N THR A 71 27.64 -3.18 -31.50
CA THR A 71 27.51 -2.61 -32.85
C THR A 71 26.46 -3.42 -33.66
N PRO A 72 25.91 -2.88 -34.76
CA PRO A 72 25.02 -3.62 -35.66
C PRO A 72 25.58 -4.96 -36.14
N GLU A 73 26.89 -5.03 -36.38
CA GLU A 73 27.59 -6.21 -36.91
C GLU A 73 27.84 -7.28 -35.84
N MET A 74 27.99 -6.85 -34.57
CA MET A 74 27.99 -7.74 -33.42
C MET A 74 26.65 -8.46 -33.25
N MET A 75 25.52 -7.86 -33.67
CA MET A 75 24.20 -8.50 -33.58
C MET A 75 24.12 -9.76 -34.44
N PHE A 76 24.62 -9.73 -35.69
CA PHE A 76 24.67 -10.91 -36.55
C PHE A 76 25.59 -11.99 -35.98
N ARG A 77 26.73 -11.61 -35.38
CA ARG A 77 27.65 -12.57 -34.76
C ARG A 77 27.15 -13.16 -33.43
N ALA A 78 26.21 -12.49 -32.77
CA ALA A 78 25.55 -12.99 -31.57
C ALA A 78 24.27 -13.80 -31.89
N SER A 79 23.68 -13.62 -33.08
CA SER A 79 22.57 -14.40 -33.61
C SER A 79 23.03 -15.71 -34.26
N ASP A 80 24.09 -15.67 -35.08
CA ASP A 80 24.77 -16.84 -35.67
C ASP A 80 25.61 -17.59 -34.61
N ARG A 81 24.91 -18.25 -33.68
CA ARG A 81 25.51 -18.96 -32.53
C ARG A 81 26.31 -20.20 -32.92
N GLU A 82 26.08 -20.74 -34.11
CA GLU A 82 26.77 -21.92 -34.64
C GLU A 82 27.91 -21.56 -35.60
N GLY A 83 28.01 -20.30 -36.04
CA GLY A 83 29.05 -19.80 -36.93
C GLY A 83 28.89 -20.24 -38.39
N GLN A 84 27.65 -20.49 -38.83
CA GLN A 84 27.35 -20.98 -40.18
C GLN A 84 27.48 -19.90 -41.27
N GLY A 85 27.56 -18.61 -40.92
CA GLY A 85 27.62 -17.50 -41.87
C GLY A 85 26.28 -17.12 -42.49
N GLN A 86 25.18 -17.68 -42.00
CA GLN A 86 23.81 -17.43 -42.45
C GLN A 86 22.83 -17.72 -41.30
N ILE A 87 21.68 -17.05 -41.28
CA ILE A 87 20.65 -17.24 -40.26
C ILE A 87 19.25 -17.17 -40.87
N SER A 88 18.32 -18.00 -40.38
CA SER A 88 16.92 -17.92 -40.82
C SER A 88 16.30 -16.58 -40.40
N THR A 89 15.39 -16.06 -41.21
CA THR A 89 14.63 -14.84 -40.89
C THR A 89 13.86 -14.95 -39.56
N GLU A 90 13.38 -16.14 -39.22
CA GLU A 90 12.63 -16.38 -37.98
C GLU A 90 13.54 -16.49 -36.75
N ASP A 91 14.71 -17.13 -36.87
CA ASP A 91 15.72 -17.15 -35.80
C ASP A 91 16.34 -15.77 -35.57
N MET A 92 16.61 -15.01 -36.63
CA MET A 92 17.06 -13.63 -36.52
C MET A 92 15.99 -12.75 -35.86
N ARG A 93 14.71 -12.90 -36.24
CA ARG A 93 13.60 -12.23 -35.54
C ARG A 93 13.55 -12.59 -34.06
N LEU A 94 13.64 -13.88 -33.74
CA LEU A 94 13.56 -14.41 -32.37
C LEU A 94 14.77 -14.00 -31.52
N PHE A 95 15.93 -13.81 -32.14
CA PHE A 95 17.12 -13.26 -31.49
C PHE A 95 16.97 -11.77 -31.23
N LEU A 96 16.62 -10.98 -32.26
CA LEU A 96 16.43 -9.54 -32.16
C LEU A 96 15.28 -9.13 -31.21
N SER A 97 14.28 -10.00 -30.99
CA SER A 97 13.23 -9.79 -29.98
C SER A 97 13.65 -10.15 -28.55
N LYS A 98 14.71 -10.96 -28.38
CA LYS A 98 15.25 -11.35 -27.06
C LYS A 98 16.35 -10.40 -26.59
N VAL A 99 17.11 -9.82 -27.52
CA VAL A 99 18.05 -8.73 -27.22
C VAL A 99 17.25 -7.44 -26.98
N ARG A 100 17.54 -6.72 -25.89
CA ARG A 100 16.77 -5.54 -25.42
C ARG A 100 16.99 -4.27 -26.27
N LEU A 101 16.80 -4.37 -27.58
CA LEU A 101 16.90 -3.24 -28.52
C LEU A 101 15.75 -2.22 -28.41
N GLY A 102 14.63 -2.59 -27.78
CA GLY A 102 13.45 -1.71 -27.69
C GLY A 102 12.74 -1.47 -29.03
N LEU A 103 12.84 -2.43 -29.96
CA LEU A 103 12.18 -2.40 -31.27
C LEU A 103 10.83 -3.11 -31.18
N ASN A 104 9.78 -2.50 -31.74
CA ASN A 104 8.45 -3.11 -31.75
C ASN A 104 8.33 -4.20 -32.84
N ASN A 105 7.27 -5.02 -32.77
CA ASN A 105 7.08 -6.14 -33.69
C ASN A 105 7.01 -5.73 -35.17
N THR A 106 6.53 -4.53 -35.49
CA THR A 106 6.49 -3.99 -36.85
C THR A 106 7.90 -3.65 -37.33
N GLN A 107 8.67 -2.90 -36.53
CA GLN A 107 10.07 -2.55 -36.80
C GLN A 107 10.95 -3.80 -36.95
N LEU A 108 10.79 -4.81 -36.08
CA LEU A 108 11.47 -6.11 -36.20
C LEU A 108 11.10 -6.84 -37.49
N THR A 109 9.83 -6.83 -37.90
CA THR A 109 9.39 -7.42 -39.18
C THR A 109 9.98 -6.69 -40.37
N MET A 110 10.14 -5.36 -40.28
CA MET A 110 10.75 -4.56 -41.34
C MET A 110 12.26 -4.76 -41.41
N LEU A 111 12.98 -4.79 -40.28
CA LEU A 111 14.42 -5.07 -40.23
C LEU A 111 14.76 -6.42 -40.84
N VAL A 112 14.05 -7.48 -40.44
CA VAL A 112 14.27 -8.82 -40.99
C VAL A 112 14.03 -8.87 -42.51
N ARG A 113 13.07 -8.09 -43.04
CA ARG A 113 12.85 -7.91 -44.49
C ARG A 113 13.85 -6.98 -45.19
N ILE A 114 14.55 -6.12 -44.46
CA ILE A 114 15.63 -5.29 -45.00
C ILE A 114 16.91 -6.12 -45.09
N PHE A 115 17.14 -7.03 -44.14
CA PHE A 115 18.30 -7.94 -44.14
C PHE A 115 18.14 -9.12 -45.12
N ASP A 116 16.91 -9.62 -45.34
CA ASP A 116 16.57 -10.68 -46.30
C ASP A 116 16.32 -10.09 -47.70
N GLU A 117 17.34 -9.43 -48.30
CA GLU A 117 17.18 -8.64 -49.53
C GLU A 117 16.70 -9.49 -50.73
N ASP A 118 17.16 -10.74 -50.84
CA ASP A 118 16.72 -11.69 -51.89
C ASP A 118 15.34 -12.33 -51.58
N CYS A 119 14.77 -12.07 -50.40
CA CYS A 119 13.55 -12.69 -49.88
C CYS A 119 13.60 -14.23 -49.86
N SER A 120 14.79 -14.83 -49.69
CA SER A 120 14.97 -16.28 -49.57
C SER A 120 14.49 -16.84 -48.24
N GLY A 121 14.32 -15.99 -47.22
CA GLY A 121 14.02 -16.40 -45.86
C GLY A 121 15.28 -16.75 -45.04
N VAL A 122 16.48 -16.62 -45.62
CA VAL A 122 17.77 -16.92 -44.99
C VAL A 122 18.74 -15.76 -45.27
N ILE A 123 18.99 -14.96 -44.24
CA ILE A 123 19.87 -13.80 -44.26
C ILE A 123 21.32 -14.32 -44.25
N LYS A 124 22.05 -14.15 -45.35
CA LYS A 124 23.47 -14.51 -45.45
C LYS A 124 24.32 -13.39 -44.87
N ARG A 125 25.57 -13.70 -44.49
CA ARG A 125 26.47 -12.73 -43.87
C ARG A 125 26.86 -11.59 -44.81
N GLU A 126 27.08 -11.86 -46.10
CA GLU A 126 27.37 -10.79 -47.07
C GLU A 126 26.17 -9.82 -47.15
N GLU A 127 24.97 -10.33 -47.42
CA GLU A 127 23.71 -9.57 -47.52
C GLU A 127 23.46 -8.69 -46.28
N TYR A 128 23.68 -9.22 -45.08
CA TYR A 128 23.51 -8.44 -43.85
C TYR A 128 24.46 -7.23 -43.78
N TYR A 129 25.74 -7.42 -44.11
CA TYR A 129 26.76 -6.37 -44.00
C TYR A 129 26.66 -5.37 -45.17
N ASP A 130 26.29 -5.84 -46.36
CA ASP A 130 25.98 -4.99 -47.51
C ASP A 130 24.74 -4.12 -47.23
N CYS A 131 23.69 -4.66 -46.59
CA CYS A 131 22.56 -3.86 -46.11
C CYS A 131 22.98 -2.79 -45.07
N LEU A 132 23.80 -3.13 -44.07
CA LEU A 132 24.31 -2.13 -43.12
C LEU A 132 25.11 -1.02 -43.83
N GLN A 133 25.88 -1.37 -44.86
CA GLN A 133 26.65 -0.42 -45.66
C GLN A 133 25.75 0.45 -46.55
N ALA A 134 24.75 -0.13 -47.22
CA ALA A 134 23.81 0.57 -48.09
C ALA A 134 22.97 1.63 -47.35
N TYR A 135 22.57 1.36 -46.10
CA TYR A 135 21.86 2.32 -45.25
C TYR A 135 22.80 3.25 -44.46
N GLY A 136 24.12 3.14 -44.63
CA GLY A 136 25.11 4.03 -44.02
C GLY A 136 25.28 3.86 -42.51
N ILE A 137 24.95 2.68 -41.97
CA ILE A 137 25.01 2.37 -40.53
C ILE A 137 26.01 1.26 -40.18
N ASN A 138 26.85 0.84 -41.12
CA ASN A 138 27.95 -0.09 -40.85
C ASN A 138 29.04 0.61 -40.02
N GLU A 139 29.23 0.15 -38.79
CA GLU A 139 30.16 0.71 -37.81
C GLU A 139 31.51 -0.05 -37.81
N GLU A 140 31.56 -1.27 -38.34
CA GLU A 140 32.81 -2.01 -38.57
C GLU A 140 33.37 -1.72 -39.97
N LYS A 141 34.40 -0.88 -40.03
CA LYS A 141 35.14 -0.59 -41.27
C LYS A 141 35.60 -1.89 -41.95
N VAL A 142 34.95 -2.24 -43.05
CA VAL A 142 35.36 -3.28 -44.00
C VAL A 142 36.68 -2.83 -44.63
N GLN A 143 37.77 -3.20 -43.95
CA GLN A 143 39.14 -2.72 -44.15
C GLN A 143 39.33 -1.22 -43.76
N GLY A 144 40.41 -0.81 -43.10
CA GLY A 144 41.52 -1.58 -42.54
C GLY A 144 41.55 -1.56 -41.00
N GLN A 145 41.66 -2.75 -40.41
CA GLN A 145 42.25 -3.03 -39.09
C GLN A 145 41.75 -2.22 -37.88
N ALA A 146 40.60 -2.64 -37.32
CA ALA A 146 40.34 -2.56 -35.88
C ALA A 146 40.24 -4.00 -35.32
N ARG A 147 40.63 -4.19 -34.06
CA ARG A 147 40.66 -5.53 -33.41
C ARG A 147 39.40 -5.74 -32.59
N THR A 148 38.91 -6.99 -32.50
CA THR A 148 37.71 -7.30 -31.70
C THR A 148 37.98 -7.10 -30.19
N TYR A 149 36.94 -6.85 -29.40
CA TYR A 149 37.08 -6.59 -27.96
C TYR A 149 37.87 -7.67 -27.21
N GLY A 150 37.64 -8.95 -27.52
CA GLY A 150 38.41 -10.07 -26.95
C GLY A 150 39.88 -10.07 -27.37
N GLN A 151 40.18 -9.71 -28.63
CA GLN A 151 41.56 -9.60 -29.12
C GLN A 151 42.29 -8.40 -28.51
N GLU A 152 41.64 -7.24 -28.35
CA GLU A 152 42.27 -6.07 -27.73
C GLU A 152 42.41 -6.26 -26.21
N SER A 153 41.49 -6.97 -25.55
CA SER A 153 41.65 -7.42 -24.16
C SER A 153 42.82 -8.41 -24.01
N LEU A 154 42.94 -9.40 -24.92
CA LEU A 154 44.08 -10.32 -24.97
C LEU A 154 45.40 -9.58 -25.24
N LEU A 155 45.38 -8.50 -26.03
CA LEU A 155 46.52 -7.63 -26.23
C LEU A 155 46.86 -6.81 -24.98
N LYS A 156 45.89 -6.24 -24.26
CA LYS A 156 46.13 -5.60 -22.96
C LYS A 156 46.78 -6.58 -21.96
N TYR A 157 46.30 -7.83 -21.91
CA TYR A 157 46.91 -8.88 -21.09
C TYR A 157 48.33 -9.25 -21.54
N ALA A 158 48.56 -9.39 -22.85
CA ALA A 158 49.90 -9.61 -23.40
C ALA A 158 50.85 -8.43 -23.08
N ARG A 159 50.36 -7.19 -23.14
CA ARG A 159 51.10 -5.98 -22.71
C ARG A 159 51.40 -6.02 -21.20
N LEU A 160 50.46 -6.44 -20.35
CA LEU A 160 50.67 -6.59 -18.90
C LEU A 160 51.78 -7.61 -18.57
N LEU A 161 51.78 -8.78 -19.24
CA LEU A 161 52.84 -9.78 -19.09
C LEU A 161 54.21 -9.25 -19.56
N LEU A 162 54.24 -8.54 -20.70
CA LEU A 162 55.46 -7.91 -21.22
C LEU A 162 56.01 -6.82 -20.29
N MET A 163 55.15 -5.97 -19.71
CA MET A 163 55.53 -4.93 -18.74
C MET A 163 56.16 -5.55 -17.48
N ASN A 164 55.63 -6.69 -17.03
CA ASN A 164 56.16 -7.48 -15.92
C ASN A 164 57.31 -8.42 -16.31
N ARG A 165 57.80 -8.35 -17.56
CA ARG A 165 58.87 -9.21 -18.14
C ARG A 165 58.61 -10.71 -17.98
N MET A 166 57.34 -11.13 -17.90
CA MET A 166 56.96 -12.52 -17.66
C MET A 166 56.86 -13.28 -18.98
N SER A 167 57.47 -14.47 -19.04
CA SER A 167 57.31 -15.38 -20.17
C SER A 167 55.97 -16.12 -20.10
N VAL A 168 55.54 -16.73 -21.21
CA VAL A 168 54.29 -17.51 -21.28
C VAL A 168 54.43 -18.84 -20.55
N GLU A 169 55.64 -19.40 -20.53
CA GLU A 169 56.03 -20.55 -19.71
C GLU A 169 56.02 -20.21 -18.21
N ASP A 170 56.44 -19.01 -17.83
CA ASP A 170 56.50 -18.57 -16.43
C ASP A 170 55.12 -18.16 -15.90
N SER A 171 54.24 -17.60 -16.74
CA SER A 171 52.83 -17.39 -16.36
C SER A 171 52.09 -18.72 -16.19
N LEU A 172 52.27 -19.69 -17.11
CA LEU A 172 51.74 -21.06 -16.94
C LEU A 172 52.22 -21.72 -15.65
N LYS A 173 53.54 -21.68 -15.35
CA LYS A 173 54.08 -22.23 -14.09
C LYS A 173 53.50 -21.58 -12.83
N LYS A 174 53.14 -20.29 -12.89
CA LYS A 174 52.51 -19.57 -11.77
C LYS A 174 51.02 -19.86 -11.62
N MET A 175 50.33 -20.24 -12.69
CA MET A 175 48.91 -20.62 -12.67
C MET A 175 48.69 -22.11 -12.37
N GLY A 176 49.67 -22.97 -12.67
CA GLY A 176 49.59 -24.41 -12.49
C GLY A 176 48.80 -25.13 -13.59
N ASP A 177 48.60 -26.43 -13.42
CA ASP A 177 47.78 -27.25 -14.31
C ASP A 177 46.28 -27.07 -14.02
N ASN A 178 45.44 -27.29 -15.04
CA ASN A 178 43.98 -27.13 -14.99
C ASN A 178 43.53 -25.72 -14.56
N ILE A 179 43.87 -24.71 -15.36
CA ILE A 179 43.62 -23.29 -15.08
C ILE A 179 42.14 -22.95 -15.27
N ILE A 180 41.37 -23.00 -14.17
CA ILE A 180 39.98 -22.52 -14.08
C ILE A 180 39.92 -20.98 -13.91
N PRO A 181 38.77 -20.32 -14.15
CA PRO A 181 38.66 -18.85 -14.13
C PRO A 181 39.14 -18.20 -12.83
N SER A 182 38.89 -18.80 -11.67
CA SER A 182 39.34 -18.28 -10.37
C SER A 182 40.86 -18.28 -10.24
N HIS A 183 41.56 -19.30 -10.73
CA HIS A 183 43.03 -19.34 -10.77
C HIS A 183 43.57 -18.25 -11.70
N PHE A 184 42.92 -18.03 -12.85
CA PHE A 184 43.31 -17.02 -13.83
C PHE A 184 43.16 -15.58 -13.30
N VAL A 185 42.02 -15.28 -12.67
CA VAL A 185 41.75 -13.99 -12.01
C VAL A 185 42.74 -13.76 -10.87
N SER A 186 42.93 -14.75 -9.98
CA SER A 186 43.86 -14.64 -8.84
C SER A 186 45.31 -14.42 -9.30
N PHE A 187 45.73 -15.10 -10.38
CA PHE A 187 47.02 -14.88 -11.00
C PHE A 187 47.18 -13.45 -11.52
N ILE A 188 46.21 -12.92 -12.28
CA ILE A 188 46.26 -11.55 -12.80
C ILE A 188 46.26 -10.51 -11.68
N HIS A 189 45.45 -10.70 -10.65
CA HIS A 189 45.39 -9.79 -9.50
C HIS A 189 46.70 -9.79 -8.69
N GLY A 190 47.47 -10.89 -8.73
CA GLY A 190 48.82 -11.02 -8.16
C GLY A 190 49.98 -10.51 -9.04
N ILE A 191 49.70 -9.74 -10.10
CA ILE A 191 50.70 -9.10 -10.97
C ILE A 191 50.67 -7.58 -10.78
N ASP A 192 51.85 -6.94 -10.68
CA ASP A 192 51.94 -5.48 -10.59
C ASP A 192 51.37 -4.81 -11.85
N GLY A 193 50.46 -3.85 -11.65
CA GLY A 193 49.70 -3.21 -12.73
C GLY A 193 48.45 -3.98 -13.18
N SER A 194 47.97 -4.95 -12.39
CA SER A 194 46.70 -5.68 -12.63
C SER A 194 45.50 -4.78 -12.99
N SER A 195 45.44 -3.56 -12.45
CA SER A 195 44.45 -2.51 -12.76
C SER A 195 44.42 -2.03 -14.22
N LEU A 196 45.36 -2.45 -15.07
CA LEU A 196 45.32 -2.25 -16.53
C LEU A 196 44.28 -3.12 -17.25
N LEU A 197 43.69 -4.10 -16.55
CA LEU A 197 42.56 -4.90 -16.99
C LEU A 197 41.44 -4.78 -15.95
N ASN A 198 40.22 -4.46 -16.37
CA ASN A 198 39.06 -4.62 -15.50
C ASN A 198 38.54 -6.08 -15.54
N GLU A 199 37.72 -6.49 -14.57
CA GLU A 199 37.24 -7.89 -14.47
C GLU A 199 36.55 -8.40 -15.73
N LYS A 200 35.81 -7.54 -16.45
CA LYS A 200 35.16 -7.92 -17.73
C LYS A 200 36.18 -8.15 -18.84
N GLU A 201 37.32 -7.46 -18.82
CA GLU A 201 38.44 -7.73 -19.72
C GLU A 201 39.18 -9.01 -19.31
N ILE A 202 39.38 -9.27 -18.02
CA ILE A 202 39.99 -10.53 -17.55
C ILE A 202 39.15 -11.75 -17.96
N ILE A 203 37.84 -11.68 -17.77
CA ILE A 203 36.89 -12.71 -18.20
C ILE A 203 36.85 -12.82 -19.74
N ALA A 204 36.91 -11.70 -20.47
CA ALA A 204 37.00 -11.72 -21.93
C ALA A 204 38.31 -12.37 -22.42
N VAL A 205 39.44 -12.17 -21.75
CA VAL A 205 40.71 -12.84 -22.04
C VAL A 205 40.60 -14.34 -21.81
N PHE A 206 40.09 -14.77 -20.65
CA PHE A 206 39.87 -16.20 -20.36
C PHE A 206 39.01 -16.85 -21.47
N ASN A 207 37.84 -16.26 -21.76
CA ASN A 207 36.90 -16.78 -22.75
C ASN A 207 37.41 -16.72 -24.20
N HIS A 208 38.43 -15.89 -24.50
CA HIS A 208 39.08 -15.85 -25.81
C HIS A 208 40.17 -16.94 -25.96
N ILE A 209 40.71 -17.44 -24.85
CA ILE A 209 41.72 -18.51 -24.80
C ILE A 209 41.05 -19.89 -24.62
N ASP A 210 39.92 -19.97 -23.90
CA ASP A 210 39.07 -21.17 -23.77
C ASP A 210 38.26 -21.42 -25.06
N VAL A 211 38.95 -21.60 -26.18
CA VAL A 211 38.35 -21.70 -27.54
C VAL A 211 37.34 -22.86 -27.63
N ASN A 212 37.53 -23.92 -26.84
CA ASN A 212 36.63 -25.06 -26.73
C ASN A 212 35.55 -24.92 -25.63
N LYS A 213 35.49 -23.79 -24.91
CA LYS A 213 34.53 -23.48 -23.83
C LYS A 213 34.47 -24.55 -22.75
N SER A 214 35.64 -25.09 -22.38
CA SER A 214 35.79 -26.19 -21.44
C SER A 214 35.79 -25.76 -19.97
N GLY A 215 35.88 -24.46 -19.69
CA GLY A 215 36.04 -23.90 -18.36
C GLY A 215 37.45 -24.09 -17.77
N VAL A 216 38.40 -24.61 -18.55
CA VAL A 216 39.77 -24.95 -18.13
C VAL A 216 40.75 -24.62 -19.25
N LEU A 217 41.61 -23.61 -19.09
CA LEU A 217 42.59 -23.29 -20.13
C LEU A 217 43.61 -24.42 -20.26
N GLN A 218 43.60 -25.09 -21.41
CA GLN A 218 44.67 -26.02 -21.78
C GLN A 218 45.93 -25.21 -22.08
N ALA A 219 47.05 -25.58 -21.45
CA ALA A 219 48.32 -24.87 -21.57
C ALA A 219 48.77 -24.68 -23.02
N THR A 220 48.43 -25.62 -23.92
CA THR A 220 48.69 -25.56 -25.36
C THR A 220 47.98 -24.42 -26.09
N PHE A 221 46.71 -24.14 -25.78
CA PHE A 221 45.96 -23.04 -26.41
C PHE A 221 46.33 -21.70 -25.78
N TYR A 222 46.53 -21.65 -24.46
CA TYR A 222 47.07 -20.48 -23.77
C TYR A 222 48.43 -20.07 -24.35
N ASP A 223 49.35 -21.03 -24.51
CA ASP A 223 50.67 -20.77 -25.08
C ASP A 223 50.58 -20.15 -26.49
N GLN A 224 49.78 -20.75 -27.37
CA GLN A 224 49.66 -20.32 -28.75
C GLN A 224 49.03 -18.92 -28.89
N GLU A 225 47.91 -18.65 -28.21
CA GLU A 225 47.22 -17.36 -28.36
C GLU A 225 47.95 -16.23 -27.64
N VAL A 226 48.49 -16.47 -26.44
CA VAL A 226 49.25 -15.43 -25.72
C VAL A 226 50.57 -15.12 -26.44
N ARG A 227 51.28 -16.10 -27.03
CA ARG A 227 52.46 -15.81 -27.88
C ARG A 227 52.11 -15.12 -29.20
N LYS A 228 50.90 -15.29 -29.76
CA LYS A 228 50.44 -14.50 -30.91
C LYS A 228 50.20 -13.05 -30.48
N ALA A 229 49.46 -12.85 -29.38
CA ALA A 229 49.17 -11.52 -28.84
C ALA A 229 50.43 -10.77 -28.38
N MET A 230 51.38 -11.43 -27.71
CA MET A 230 52.64 -10.79 -27.28
C MET A 230 53.50 -10.31 -28.46
N ARG A 231 53.55 -11.05 -29.58
CA ARG A 231 54.25 -10.59 -30.80
C ARG A 231 53.61 -9.34 -31.40
N VAL A 232 52.28 -9.26 -31.39
CA VAL A 232 51.54 -8.08 -31.87
C VAL A 232 51.67 -6.92 -30.88
N ALA A 233 51.64 -7.17 -29.56
CA ALA A 233 51.87 -6.16 -28.53
C ALA A 233 53.29 -5.56 -28.58
N GLN A 234 54.31 -6.38 -28.83
CA GLN A 234 55.69 -5.92 -29.05
C GLN A 234 55.76 -4.95 -30.25
N SER A 235 55.12 -5.30 -31.36
CA SER A 235 54.99 -4.43 -32.53
C SER A 235 54.29 -3.09 -32.21
N ASP A 236 53.18 -3.12 -31.46
CA ASP A 236 52.40 -1.93 -31.10
C ASP A 236 53.18 -0.94 -30.21
N ILE A 237 53.98 -1.44 -29.26
CA ILE A 237 54.71 -0.60 -28.29
C ILE A 237 55.97 0.04 -28.93
N GLY A 238 56.25 -0.21 -30.21
CA GLY A 238 57.47 0.25 -30.86
C GLY A 238 58.73 -0.53 -30.46
N LEU A 239 58.56 -1.68 -29.78
CA LEU A 239 59.63 -2.67 -29.59
C LEU A 239 59.82 -3.42 -30.91
N GLY A 240 60.46 -2.73 -31.86
CA GLY A 240 60.62 -3.17 -33.24
C GLY A 240 61.20 -4.57 -33.33
N VAL A 241 60.51 -5.44 -34.07
CA VAL A 241 60.93 -6.82 -34.30
C VAL A 241 62.19 -6.83 -35.17
N GLN A 242 63.37 -6.80 -34.55
CA GLN A 242 64.56 -7.34 -35.20
C GLN A 242 64.37 -8.84 -35.38
N ILE A 243 63.95 -9.24 -36.58
CA ILE A 243 64.18 -10.59 -37.06
C ILE A 243 65.70 -10.72 -37.28
N ASN A 244 66.38 -11.24 -36.26
CA ASN A 244 67.60 -12.02 -36.47
C ASN A 244 67.36 -13.42 -35.88
N PRO A 245 67.49 -14.50 -36.67
CA PRO A 245 67.65 -15.82 -36.08
C PRO A 245 68.99 -15.89 -35.32
N SER A 246 69.03 -16.73 -34.29
CA SER A 246 70.21 -17.16 -33.50
C SER A 246 70.89 -16.16 -32.52
N SER A 247 70.99 -16.61 -31.25
CA SER A 247 72.10 -16.48 -30.27
C SER A 247 72.76 -15.12 -29.93
N GLY A 248 72.79 -14.77 -28.63
CA GLY A 248 73.83 -13.90 -28.02
C GLY A 248 73.40 -13.10 -26.77
N GLY A 249 73.73 -13.55 -25.56
CA GLY A 249 73.17 -13.01 -24.29
C GLY A 249 73.85 -11.79 -23.62
N GLY A 250 73.33 -11.42 -22.42
CA GLY A 250 74.13 -10.77 -21.34
C GLY A 250 73.63 -9.46 -20.67
N GLY A 251 72.92 -9.57 -19.52
CA GLY A 251 73.06 -8.70 -18.32
C GLY A 251 72.55 -7.24 -18.28
N GLY A 252 72.15 -6.74 -17.09
CA GLY A 252 72.01 -5.28 -16.79
C GLY A 252 70.87 -4.84 -15.82
N ASN A 253 71.15 -3.84 -14.97
CA ASN A 253 70.29 -3.16 -13.94
C ASN A 253 70.81 -1.68 -13.79
N PRO A 254 70.26 -0.70 -12.99
CA PRO A 254 68.98 -0.53 -12.24
C PRO A 254 68.36 0.94 -12.28
N ILE A 255 67.58 1.36 -11.25
CA ILE A 255 66.58 2.49 -11.21
C ILE A 255 66.95 3.71 -10.31
N PRO A 256 66.66 4.99 -10.70
CA PRO A 256 66.47 6.09 -9.71
C PRO A 256 65.48 7.28 -10.02
N LYS A 257 64.46 7.49 -9.16
CA LYS A 257 63.99 8.71 -8.40
C LYS A 257 63.86 10.16 -9.01
N ALA A 258 62.79 10.93 -8.64
CA ALA A 258 62.81 12.05 -7.63
C ALA A 258 61.72 13.20 -7.70
N GLN A 259 60.71 13.18 -6.79
CA GLN A 259 60.14 14.21 -5.83
C GLN A 259 59.88 15.76 -6.10
N PRO A 260 59.13 16.50 -5.21
CA PRO A 260 58.28 17.69 -5.55
C PRO A 260 58.37 18.99 -4.66
N VAL A 261 57.42 19.94 -4.80
CA VAL A 261 57.02 21.06 -3.85
C VAL A 261 55.57 21.56 -4.21
N GLY A 262 54.76 22.41 -3.53
CA GLY A 262 54.83 23.32 -2.35
C GLY A 262 53.42 23.89 -1.92
N ILE A 263 53.30 24.96 -1.11
CA ILE A 263 52.07 25.42 -0.36
C ILE A 263 51.96 26.97 -0.20
N LEU A 264 50.75 27.61 -0.06
CA LEU A 264 50.43 28.80 0.82
C LEU A 264 48.95 29.35 0.81
N LYS A 265 48.59 30.27 1.74
CA LYS A 265 47.29 30.98 2.05
C LYS A 265 47.57 32.32 2.85
N PRO A 266 46.64 33.09 3.49
CA PRO A 266 45.48 33.92 3.00
C PRO A 266 45.35 35.36 3.64
N SER A 267 44.33 36.19 3.26
CA SER A 267 43.78 37.39 3.98
C SER A 267 42.43 37.86 3.34
N GLN A 268 41.35 38.36 3.97
CA GLN A 268 41.08 39.41 5.00
C GLN A 268 41.16 40.87 4.46
N ASN A 269 40.37 41.92 4.84
CA ASN A 269 39.26 42.19 5.81
C ASN A 269 38.63 43.61 5.48
N SER A 270 37.62 44.28 6.09
CA SER A 270 36.35 44.00 6.84
C SER A 270 35.75 45.31 7.45
N GLN A 271 34.43 45.63 7.38
CA GLN A 271 33.80 46.75 8.18
C GLN A 271 32.24 46.67 8.33
N GLN A 272 31.62 47.56 9.14
CA GLN A 272 30.22 47.58 9.66
C GLN A 272 29.85 48.99 10.22
N LEU A 273 28.56 49.44 10.33
CA LEU A 273 28.07 50.43 11.36
C LEU A 273 26.51 50.69 11.45
N ASP A 274 26.08 51.38 12.54
CA ASP A 274 24.70 51.63 13.10
C ASP A 274 24.65 53.07 13.78
N PRO A 275 23.75 53.60 14.69
CA PRO A 275 22.54 53.09 15.41
C PRO A 275 21.32 54.04 15.77
N PHE A 276 20.20 53.43 16.27
CA PHE A 276 19.19 53.85 17.31
C PHE A 276 18.52 55.28 17.38
N ARG A 277 17.15 55.35 17.45
CA ARG A 277 16.32 55.86 18.63
C ARG A 277 14.79 56.14 18.41
N MET A 278 13.96 55.50 19.24
CA MET A 278 12.88 56.01 20.16
C MET A 278 11.77 57.06 19.84
N THR A 279 10.62 56.84 20.54
CA THR A 279 9.63 57.76 21.18
C THR A 279 8.24 58.08 20.55
N GLN A 280 7.26 58.23 21.46
CA GLN A 280 5.79 58.34 21.30
C GLN A 280 5.30 59.79 21.09
N THR A 281 4.02 60.00 20.74
CA THR A 281 2.99 60.66 21.63
C THR A 281 1.60 60.90 20.98
N GLN A 282 0.52 60.61 21.73
CA GLN A 282 -0.75 61.39 21.94
C GLN A 282 -1.60 61.92 20.75
N MET A 283 -2.88 62.35 20.88
CA MET A 283 -4.08 62.00 21.69
C MET A 283 -5.28 62.84 21.12
N GLY A 284 -6.53 62.39 21.30
CA GLY A 284 -7.76 63.18 21.03
C GLY A 284 -8.85 62.35 20.35
N GLN A 285 -9.96 61.94 20.99
CA GLN A 285 -11.12 62.73 21.46
C GLN A 285 -11.91 63.45 20.35
N SER A 286 -13.25 63.42 20.27
CA SER A 286 -14.28 62.52 20.86
C SER A 286 -15.67 62.82 20.23
N LYS A 287 -16.64 61.90 20.36
CA LYS A 287 -18.11 62.08 20.14
C LYS A 287 -18.54 62.29 18.66
N SER A 288 -19.74 61.89 18.20
CA SER A 288 -20.87 61.12 18.81
C SER A 288 -21.83 60.62 17.72
N GLY A 289 -22.46 59.45 17.89
CA GLY A 289 -23.58 59.00 17.05
C GLY A 289 -24.09 57.61 17.45
N MET A 290 -25.38 57.49 17.78
CA MET A 290 -26.01 56.25 18.27
C MET A 290 -26.22 55.22 17.14
N ASN A 291 -25.93 53.93 17.43
CA ASN A 291 -27.00 52.98 17.78
C ASN A 291 -26.44 51.67 18.35
N MET A 292 -27.22 51.03 19.22
CA MET A 292 -26.95 49.73 19.84
C MET A 292 -28.06 48.75 19.45
N SER A 293 -27.71 47.56 18.98
CA SER A 293 -28.65 46.43 18.87
C SER A 293 -27.92 45.09 18.98
N SER A 294 -27.93 44.53 20.19
CA SER A 294 -27.85 43.09 20.51
C SER A 294 -26.81 42.22 19.80
N SER A 295 -25.72 41.91 20.51
CA SER A 295 -24.92 40.68 20.29
C SER A 295 -24.39 40.08 21.60
N HIS A 296 -24.18 40.88 22.66
CA HIS A 296 -23.83 40.39 24.01
C HIS A 296 -25.08 39.97 24.80
N ALA A 297 -25.66 38.81 24.46
CA ALA A 297 -26.87 38.28 25.09
C ALA A 297 -26.73 36.81 25.57
N PHE A 298 -25.49 36.36 25.86
CA PHE A 298 -25.20 34.97 26.24
C PHE A 298 -24.42 34.82 27.56
N LEU A 299 -23.87 35.90 28.13
CA LEU A 299 -23.05 35.88 29.36
C LEU A 299 -23.33 37.09 30.29
N ASN A 300 -24.56 37.62 30.28
CA ASN A 300 -24.94 38.76 31.11
C ASN A 300 -26.10 38.41 32.06
N GLU A 301 -26.03 37.22 32.63
CA GLU A 301 -26.92 36.77 33.70
C GLU A 301 -26.40 37.20 35.07
N THR A 302 -27.32 37.30 36.02
CA THR A 302 -27.16 38.05 37.28
C THR A 302 -25.99 37.55 38.13
N ILE A 303 -25.06 38.45 38.51
CA ILE A 303 -24.08 38.15 39.58
C ILE A 303 -24.84 37.79 40.85
N ILE A 304 -24.72 36.53 41.27
CA ILE A 304 -25.51 35.98 42.38
C ILE A 304 -24.99 36.56 43.71
N MET A 305 -25.88 37.23 44.44
CA MET A 305 -25.54 37.98 45.66
C MET A 305 -26.37 37.47 46.84
N LEU A 306 -25.69 36.82 47.80
CA LEU A 306 -26.31 36.29 49.01
C LEU A 306 -26.94 37.40 49.88
N THR A 307 -28.16 37.18 50.36
CA THR A 307 -28.77 38.05 51.37
C THR A 307 -28.23 37.72 52.77
N ASP A 308 -28.38 38.65 53.71
CA ASP A 308 -28.03 38.40 55.12
C ASP A 308 -28.92 37.33 55.78
N GLU A 309 -30.10 37.03 55.21
CA GLU A 309 -30.94 35.92 55.64
C GLU A 309 -30.42 34.58 55.10
N ASP A 310 -30.06 34.50 53.82
CA ASP A 310 -29.42 33.30 53.24
C ASP A 310 -28.10 32.99 53.96
N ARG A 311 -27.24 34.01 54.21
CA ARG A 311 -26.01 33.85 55.00
C ARG A 311 -26.25 33.24 56.38
N LYS A 312 -27.28 33.72 57.08
CA LYS A 312 -27.66 33.24 58.41
C LYS A 312 -28.23 31.81 58.37
N ASN A 313 -28.99 31.47 57.34
CA ASN A 313 -29.53 30.13 57.12
C ASN A 313 -28.40 29.13 56.82
N ILE A 314 -27.51 29.46 55.87
CA ILE A 314 -26.30 28.68 55.56
C ILE A 314 -25.48 28.45 56.82
N GLN A 315 -25.10 29.51 57.55
CA GLN A 315 -24.28 29.39 58.76
C GLN A 315 -24.94 28.50 59.83
N THR A 316 -26.28 28.52 59.94
CA THR A 316 -27.03 27.65 60.85
C THR A 316 -26.94 26.17 60.43
N ILE A 317 -27.10 25.89 59.13
CA ILE A 317 -27.06 24.52 58.58
C ILE A 317 -25.63 23.96 58.61
N MET A 318 -24.63 24.76 58.23
CA MET A 318 -23.19 24.45 58.35
C MET A 318 -22.84 24.02 59.78
N THR A 319 -23.34 24.77 60.77
CA THR A 319 -23.13 24.44 62.19
C THR A 319 -23.83 23.13 62.58
N LYS A 320 -25.03 22.87 62.06
CA LYS A 320 -25.80 21.64 62.29
C LYS A 320 -25.11 20.40 61.70
N LEU A 321 -24.63 20.48 60.47
CA LEU A 321 -23.88 19.42 59.78
C LEU A 321 -22.55 19.13 60.48
N LYS A 322 -21.81 20.17 60.88
CA LYS A 322 -20.56 20.01 61.63
C LYS A 322 -20.76 19.34 62.99
N ALA A 323 -21.88 19.61 63.67
CA ALA A 323 -22.28 18.91 64.90
C ALA A 323 -22.68 17.43 64.65
N GLN A 324 -23.04 17.07 63.42
CA GLN A 324 -23.30 15.69 62.98
C GLN A 324 -22.04 15.01 62.38
N GLY A 325 -20.89 15.69 62.38
CA GLY A 325 -19.61 15.16 61.90
C GLY A 325 -19.34 15.35 60.40
N VAL A 326 -20.18 16.09 59.67
CA VAL A 326 -19.98 16.41 58.26
C VAL A 326 -19.24 17.75 58.13
N ASP A 327 -18.09 17.76 57.46
CA ASP A 327 -17.51 19.02 56.98
C ASP A 327 -18.05 19.33 55.58
N ALA A 328 -18.65 20.50 55.44
CA ALA A 328 -19.43 20.89 54.27
C ALA A 328 -18.56 21.25 53.05
N ILE A 329 -17.36 21.81 53.26
CA ILE A 329 -16.45 22.17 52.16
C ILE A 329 -15.89 20.89 51.53
N GLU A 330 -15.44 19.96 52.38
CA GLU A 330 -14.97 18.65 51.94
C GLU A 330 -16.11 17.80 51.35
N PHE A 331 -17.34 17.92 51.86
CA PHE A 331 -18.51 17.30 51.24
C PHE A 331 -18.74 17.82 49.80
N ILE A 332 -18.77 19.14 49.60
CA ILE A 332 -18.98 19.74 48.27
C ILE A 332 -17.88 19.31 47.29
N ARG A 333 -16.61 19.32 47.72
CA ARG A 333 -15.49 18.74 46.96
C ARG A 333 -15.77 17.29 46.53
N ASN A 334 -16.20 16.44 47.47
CA ASN A 334 -16.51 15.04 47.19
C ASN A 334 -17.74 14.84 46.28
N VAL A 335 -18.66 15.80 46.21
CA VAL A 335 -19.72 15.79 45.18
C VAL A 335 -19.12 16.13 43.81
N ILE A 336 -18.42 17.26 43.68
CA ILE A 336 -17.86 17.79 42.42
C ILE A 336 -16.89 16.79 41.75
N GLN A 337 -16.03 16.15 42.54
CA GLN A 337 -15.08 15.13 42.07
C GLN A 337 -15.78 13.82 41.65
N GLN A 338 -17.05 13.63 42.00
CA GLN A 338 -17.83 12.41 41.74
C GLN A 338 -19.15 12.71 40.99
N LEU A 339 -19.23 13.82 40.26
CA LEU A 339 -20.28 14.06 39.27
C LEU A 339 -20.07 13.12 38.07
N GLU A 340 -21.14 12.43 37.68
CA GLU A 340 -21.16 11.47 36.58
C GLU A 340 -21.58 12.12 35.25
N VAL A 341 -22.27 13.27 35.29
CA VAL A 341 -22.58 14.16 34.15
C VAL A 341 -22.35 15.60 34.62
N PRO A 342 -21.27 16.31 34.18
CA PRO A 342 -20.96 17.66 34.66
C PRO A 342 -21.96 18.72 34.17
N ASP A 343 -22.55 18.49 33.00
CA ASP A 343 -23.19 19.52 32.16
C ASP A 343 -24.64 19.82 32.61
N ALA A 344 -25.19 18.95 33.46
CA ALA A 344 -26.47 19.13 34.14
C ALA A 344 -26.38 19.90 35.47
N GLY A 345 -25.18 20.37 35.86
CA GLY A 345 -24.91 20.91 37.19
C GLY A 345 -25.04 19.86 38.30
N ILE A 346 -25.07 20.29 39.57
CA ILE A 346 -25.27 19.39 40.70
C ILE A 346 -26.77 19.19 40.93
N MET A 347 -27.30 18.10 40.37
CA MET A 347 -28.67 17.68 40.60
C MET A 347 -28.90 17.20 42.04
N LEU A 348 -30.10 17.44 42.56
CA LEU A 348 -30.56 17.04 43.90
C LEU A 348 -30.32 15.56 44.22
N TYR A 349 -30.40 14.67 43.21
CA TYR A 349 -30.12 13.24 43.36
C TYR A 349 -28.67 12.95 43.76
N ASP A 350 -27.70 13.50 43.03
CA ASP A 350 -26.27 13.26 43.25
C ASP A 350 -25.79 13.89 44.55
N PHE A 351 -26.37 15.03 44.94
CA PHE A 351 -26.15 15.63 46.26
C PHE A 351 -26.61 14.70 47.39
N TYR A 352 -27.82 14.11 47.31
CA TYR A 352 -28.27 13.12 48.30
C TYR A 352 -27.45 11.82 48.31
N LYS A 353 -27.00 11.36 47.13
CA LYS A 353 -26.24 10.12 46.92
C LYS A 353 -24.91 10.08 47.70
N ARG A 354 -24.32 11.23 48.03
CA ARG A 354 -23.05 11.33 48.79
C ARG A 354 -23.22 11.48 50.31
N PHE A 355 -24.43 11.70 50.85
CA PHE A 355 -24.66 11.82 52.30
C PHE A 355 -24.64 10.45 53.03
N ASP A 356 -24.05 10.41 54.23
CA ASP A 356 -24.20 9.26 55.14
C ASP A 356 -25.67 9.07 55.53
N LYS A 357 -26.15 7.82 55.49
CA LYS A 357 -27.51 7.40 55.86
C LYS A 357 -27.89 7.74 57.32
N LYS A 358 -26.92 8.14 58.16
CA LYS A 358 -27.14 8.66 59.52
C LYS A 358 -27.64 10.11 59.55
N ILE A 359 -27.39 10.91 58.51
CA ILE A 359 -27.81 12.31 58.43
C ILE A 359 -29.32 12.36 58.13
N PRO A 360 -30.16 13.09 58.89
CA PRO A 360 -31.59 13.16 58.61
C PRO A 360 -31.89 13.76 57.23
N LYS A 361 -32.81 13.17 56.47
CA LYS A 361 -33.20 13.71 55.15
C LYS A 361 -33.69 15.17 55.17
N SER A 362 -34.27 15.62 56.28
CA SER A 362 -34.62 17.03 56.50
C SER A 362 -33.41 17.95 56.45
N ASP A 363 -32.26 17.49 56.94
CA ASP A 363 -31.05 18.26 57.13
C ASP A 363 -30.23 18.27 55.82
N GLN A 364 -30.23 17.13 55.11
CA GLN A 364 -29.74 17.01 53.74
C GLN A 364 -30.50 17.96 52.79
N LEU A 365 -31.84 17.94 52.81
CA LEU A 365 -32.69 18.84 52.02
C LEU A 365 -32.45 20.31 52.39
N SER A 366 -32.37 20.62 53.69
CA SER A 366 -32.07 21.99 54.15
C SER A 366 -30.75 22.51 53.60
N PHE A 367 -29.72 21.65 53.52
CA PHE A 367 -28.41 22.03 52.99
C PHE A 367 -28.42 22.24 51.47
N PHE A 368 -29.09 21.39 50.70
CA PHE A 368 -29.27 21.63 49.26
C PHE A 368 -29.98 22.96 49.00
N ASN A 369 -31.12 23.19 49.65
CA ASN A 369 -31.93 24.40 49.54
C ASN A 369 -31.25 25.68 50.09
N ALA A 370 -30.03 25.58 50.61
CA ALA A 370 -29.21 26.70 51.07
C ALA A 370 -27.98 26.95 50.17
N ILE A 371 -27.80 26.14 49.12
CA ILE A 371 -26.75 26.28 48.10
C ILE A 371 -27.38 26.44 46.71
N ASP A 372 -28.57 25.90 46.47
CA ASP A 372 -29.49 26.33 45.41
C ASP A 372 -30.00 27.74 45.77
N LEU A 373 -29.26 28.76 45.33
CA LEU A 373 -29.49 30.18 45.66
C LEU A 373 -30.63 30.74 44.80
N ASN A 374 -30.66 30.34 43.53
CA ASN A 374 -31.68 30.62 42.52
C ASN A 374 -33.00 29.88 42.81
N LYS A 375 -33.00 28.86 43.67
CA LYS A 375 -34.15 28.04 44.10
C LYS A 375 -34.81 27.32 42.92
N ASN A 376 -33.98 26.82 41.99
CA ASN A 376 -34.37 26.21 40.73
C ASN A 376 -34.46 24.66 40.79
N GLY A 377 -33.92 24.01 41.83
CA GLY A 377 -33.94 22.54 42.01
C GLY A 377 -32.66 21.81 41.56
N SER A 378 -31.70 22.55 41.03
CA SER A 378 -30.32 22.17 40.70
C SER A 378 -29.36 23.17 41.38
N ILE A 379 -28.06 22.88 41.39
CA ILE A 379 -27.04 23.85 41.82
C ILE A 379 -26.04 24.00 40.67
N ASP A 380 -25.88 25.22 40.17
CA ASP A 380 -24.90 25.52 39.11
C ASP A 380 -23.49 25.80 39.66
N TYR A 381 -22.49 25.90 38.78
CA TYR A 381 -21.10 26.10 39.20
C TYR A 381 -20.83 27.51 39.75
N ASP A 382 -21.61 28.52 39.39
CA ASP A 382 -21.43 29.89 39.88
C ASP A 382 -22.08 30.10 41.26
N GLU A 383 -23.19 29.41 41.55
CA GLU A 383 -23.72 29.28 42.91
C GLU A 383 -22.68 28.66 43.86
N LEU A 384 -21.97 27.62 43.41
CA LEU A 384 -20.88 26.99 44.16
C LEU A 384 -19.67 27.91 44.33
N MET A 385 -19.31 28.70 43.32
CA MET A 385 -18.26 29.73 43.42
C MET A 385 -18.61 30.76 44.51
N VAL A 386 -19.82 31.33 44.44
CA VAL A 386 -20.28 32.35 45.39
C VAL A 386 -20.36 31.79 46.81
N PHE A 387 -20.89 30.58 46.97
CA PHE A 387 -20.90 29.86 48.25
C PHE A 387 -19.49 29.66 48.81
N PHE A 388 -18.54 29.17 48.00
CA PHE A 388 -17.18 28.91 48.47
C PHE A 388 -16.45 30.20 48.85
N GLN A 389 -16.58 31.28 48.05
CA GLN A 389 -15.89 32.54 48.34
C GLN A 389 -16.36 33.19 49.65
N GLU A 390 -17.64 33.06 50.01
CA GLU A 390 -18.22 33.66 51.21
C GLU A 390 -18.08 32.79 52.48
N PHE A 391 -18.02 31.45 52.36
CA PHE A 391 -17.99 30.54 53.52
C PHE A 391 -16.70 29.74 53.74
N LYS A 392 -15.68 29.90 52.88
CA LYS A 392 -14.34 29.31 53.10
C LYS A 392 -13.74 29.71 54.45
N ALA A 393 -13.08 28.77 55.12
CA ALA A 393 -12.38 29.04 56.36
C ALA A 393 -11.04 29.77 56.10
N PRO A 394 -10.48 30.53 57.08
CA PRO A 394 -9.17 31.21 56.93
C PRO A 394 -7.94 30.30 56.77
N LYS A 395 -8.13 28.99 56.58
CA LYS A 395 -7.09 27.99 56.29
C LYS A 395 -7.27 27.33 54.94
N ASP A 396 -8.39 27.56 54.27
CA ASP A 396 -8.70 26.95 53.00
C ASP A 396 -8.00 27.74 51.89
N ASN A 397 -7.33 27.01 51.00
CA ASN A 397 -6.65 27.55 49.83
C ASN A 397 -7.66 27.80 48.69
N PHE A 398 -7.18 28.41 47.60
CA PHE A 398 -8.02 28.68 46.42
C PHE A 398 -8.28 27.44 45.56
N ASP A 399 -7.66 26.30 45.88
CA ASP A 399 -7.67 25.08 45.08
C ASP A 399 -9.10 24.59 44.73
N LEU A 400 -10.06 24.61 45.67
CA LEU A 400 -11.46 24.25 45.38
C LEU A 400 -12.16 25.24 44.44
N LEU A 401 -11.74 26.51 44.39
CA LEU A 401 -12.23 27.48 43.40
C LEU A 401 -11.80 27.07 41.98
N PHE A 402 -10.58 26.54 41.85
CA PHE A 402 -10.07 26.01 40.57
C PHE A 402 -10.70 24.65 40.22
N GLU A 403 -11.02 23.80 41.20
CA GLU A 403 -11.84 22.59 40.99
C GLU A 403 -13.22 22.95 40.39
N ILE A 404 -13.87 24.01 40.89
CA ILE A 404 -15.16 24.49 40.39
C ILE A 404 -15.01 25.10 38.98
N LEU A 405 -13.99 25.95 38.73
CA LEU A 405 -13.72 26.51 37.39
C LEU A 405 -13.45 25.41 36.36
N THR A 406 -12.69 24.37 36.75
CA THR A 406 -12.42 23.19 35.91
C THR A 406 -13.71 22.56 35.42
N ARG A 407 -14.69 22.34 36.31
CA ARG A 407 -15.98 21.75 35.94
C ARG A 407 -16.86 22.70 35.15
N LYS A 408 -16.85 24.01 35.46
CA LYS A 408 -17.56 25.04 34.68
C LYS A 408 -17.09 25.08 33.23
N LEU A 409 -15.78 25.02 32.99
CA LEU A 409 -15.19 25.01 31.65
C LEU A 409 -15.46 23.70 30.89
N GLN A 410 -15.42 22.55 31.58
CA GLN A 410 -15.82 21.25 31.02
C GLN A 410 -17.28 21.25 30.57
N ALA A 411 -18.20 21.69 31.43
CA ALA A 411 -19.65 21.77 31.16
C ALA A 411 -20.04 22.81 30.08
N LEU A 412 -19.09 23.63 29.63
CA LEU A 412 -19.24 24.61 28.54
C LEU A 412 -18.44 24.22 27.28
N GLU A 413 -17.77 23.06 27.27
CA GLU A 413 -16.94 22.55 26.17
C GLU A 413 -15.83 23.52 25.67
N ILE A 414 -15.34 24.42 26.55
CA ILE A 414 -14.34 25.45 26.18
C ILE A 414 -13.09 25.43 27.05
N GLY A 415 -11.93 25.60 26.42
CA GLY A 415 -10.65 25.78 27.11
C GLY A 415 -10.50 27.18 27.71
N ILE A 416 -9.70 27.31 28.77
CA ILE A 416 -9.44 28.62 29.43
C ILE A 416 -8.93 29.70 28.46
N VAL A 417 -8.11 29.32 27.46
CA VAL A 417 -7.59 30.24 26.43
C VAL A 417 -8.71 30.73 25.51
N GLN A 418 -9.63 29.85 25.10
CA GLN A 418 -10.79 30.21 24.26
C GLN A 418 -11.76 31.11 25.04
N HIS A 419 -11.98 30.83 26.33
CA HIS A 419 -12.84 31.64 27.18
C HIS A 419 -12.26 33.05 27.39
N LEU A 420 -10.95 33.17 27.70
CA LEU A 420 -10.26 34.46 27.78
C LEU A 420 -10.30 35.25 26.46
N ALA A 421 -10.06 34.57 25.33
CA ALA A 421 -10.15 35.18 24.00
C ALA A 421 -11.55 35.70 23.67
N SER A 422 -12.61 35.07 24.22
CA SER A 422 -14.00 35.54 24.05
C SER A 422 -14.27 36.88 24.78
N GLU A 423 -13.57 37.12 25.89
CA GLU A 423 -13.55 38.39 26.62
C GLU A 423 -12.46 39.36 26.11
N GLN A 424 -11.89 39.09 24.92
CA GLN A 424 -10.84 39.88 24.25
C GLN A 424 -9.52 39.96 25.03
N ILE A 425 -9.23 38.96 25.86
CA ILE A 425 -7.99 38.82 26.64
C ILE A 425 -7.13 37.73 25.97
N TYR A 426 -6.01 38.15 25.38
CA TYR A 426 -5.03 37.27 24.72
C TYR A 426 -3.80 37.06 25.61
N GLU A 427 -2.99 36.04 25.32
CA GLU A 427 -1.86 35.57 26.15
C GLU A 427 -0.89 36.68 26.61
N ASP A 428 -0.59 37.65 25.75
CA ASP A 428 0.30 38.79 26.02
C ASP A 428 -0.35 39.95 26.80
N THR A 429 -1.66 39.87 27.07
CA THR A 429 -2.42 40.93 27.74
C THR A 429 -1.95 41.14 29.18
N GLN A 430 -1.60 42.38 29.50
CA GLN A 430 -1.18 42.79 30.85
C GLN A 430 -2.37 43.39 31.61
N LEU A 431 -2.71 42.80 32.75
CA LEU A 431 -3.87 43.11 33.58
C LEU A 431 -3.43 43.79 34.88
N THR A 432 -3.81 45.06 35.04
CA THR A 432 -3.74 45.73 36.34
C THR A 432 -4.75 45.11 37.32
N GLN A 433 -4.54 45.33 38.62
CA GLN A 433 -5.43 44.86 39.70
C GLN A 433 -6.91 45.22 39.48
N ASP A 434 -7.22 46.39 38.89
CA ASP A 434 -8.59 46.80 38.56
C ASP A 434 -9.19 46.07 37.33
N GLN A 435 -8.36 45.68 36.35
CA GLN A 435 -8.79 44.87 35.20
C GLN A 435 -8.95 43.39 35.59
N PHE A 436 -8.04 42.86 36.41
CA PHE A 436 -8.18 41.53 36.97
C PHE A 436 -9.42 41.40 37.85
N TYR A 437 -9.89 42.47 38.50
CA TYR A 437 -11.18 42.44 39.21
C TYR A 437 -12.34 42.11 38.26
N GLN A 438 -12.40 42.74 37.09
CA GLN A 438 -13.43 42.44 36.09
C GLN A 438 -13.33 40.99 35.61
N LEU A 439 -12.11 40.51 35.28
CA LEU A 439 -11.90 39.12 34.90
C LEU A 439 -12.27 38.12 36.02
N ALA A 440 -11.98 38.44 37.27
CA ALA A 440 -12.31 37.59 38.42
C ALA A 440 -13.82 37.53 38.71
N GLN A 441 -14.60 38.53 38.27
CA GLN A 441 -16.06 38.45 38.30
C GLN A 441 -16.60 37.45 37.25
N ILE A 442 -15.91 37.27 36.12
CA ILE A 442 -16.32 36.36 35.03
C ILE A 442 -15.84 34.91 35.30
N LEU A 443 -14.55 34.73 35.59
CA LEU A 443 -13.96 33.41 35.83
C LEU A 443 -14.40 32.78 37.15
N PHE A 444 -14.48 33.57 38.22
CA PHE A 444 -14.60 33.06 39.59
C PHE A 444 -15.87 33.53 40.31
N SER A 445 -16.77 34.24 39.62
CA SER A 445 -18.00 34.83 40.20
C SER A 445 -17.73 35.61 41.50
N CYS A 446 -16.65 36.41 41.48
CA CYS A 446 -16.09 37.04 42.67
C CYS A 446 -16.98 38.19 43.21
N PRO A 447 -17.55 38.09 44.43
CA PRO A 447 -18.60 39.01 44.89
C PRO A 447 -18.08 40.34 45.45
N SER A 448 -16.76 40.51 45.66
CA SER A 448 -16.19 41.78 46.11
C SER A 448 -14.74 41.97 45.70
N LYS A 449 -14.32 43.23 45.51
CA LYS A 449 -12.94 43.57 45.18
C LYS A 449 -11.93 42.98 46.18
N LYS A 450 -12.24 42.96 47.48
CA LYS A 450 -11.39 42.36 48.54
C LYS A 450 -11.08 40.87 48.28
N HIS A 451 -12.00 40.12 47.69
CA HIS A 451 -11.77 38.71 47.35
C HIS A 451 -10.93 38.57 46.06
N SER A 452 -11.12 39.48 45.10
CA SER A 452 -10.28 39.57 43.90
C SER A 452 -8.85 40.04 44.22
N ASP A 453 -8.65 41.01 45.12
CA ASP A 453 -7.33 41.47 45.58
C ASP A 453 -6.51 40.30 46.17
N ALA A 454 -7.18 39.37 46.86
CA ALA A 454 -6.57 38.17 47.42
C ALA A 454 -6.30 37.06 46.38
N LEU A 455 -7.06 37.01 45.29
CA LEU A 455 -6.77 36.16 44.13
C LEU A 455 -5.62 36.75 43.30
N PHE A 456 -5.61 38.06 43.08
CA PHE A 456 -4.52 38.78 42.41
C PHE A 456 -3.20 38.50 43.11
N SER A 457 -3.18 38.65 44.44
CA SER A 457 -2.03 38.33 45.32
C SER A 457 -1.63 36.84 45.36
N TYR A 458 -2.41 35.93 44.75
CA TYR A 458 -2.09 34.51 44.61
C TYR A 458 -1.47 34.18 43.24
N PHE A 459 -1.86 34.92 42.20
CA PHE A 459 -1.21 34.85 40.87
C PHE A 459 0.06 35.72 40.79
N ASP A 460 0.10 36.86 41.51
CA ASP A 460 1.20 37.84 41.54
C ASP A 460 2.35 37.33 42.44
N ILE A 461 2.97 36.23 41.99
CA ILE A 461 3.99 35.49 42.72
C ILE A 461 5.33 36.23 42.74
N ASP A 462 5.60 37.07 41.75
CA ASP A 462 6.81 37.89 41.68
C ASP A 462 6.68 39.26 42.37
N GLY A 463 5.44 39.71 42.63
CA GLY A 463 5.14 41.00 43.28
C GLY A 463 5.27 42.19 42.33
N SER A 464 5.12 41.97 41.02
CA SER A 464 5.18 43.01 39.98
C SER A 464 3.99 43.96 40.00
N GLY A 465 2.84 43.55 40.56
CA GLY A 465 1.62 44.35 40.60
C GLY A 465 0.84 44.44 39.28
N VAL A 466 1.22 43.63 38.28
CA VAL A 466 0.54 43.49 36.98
C VAL A 466 0.63 42.03 36.54
N LEU A 467 -0.50 41.40 36.23
CA LEU A 467 -0.52 39.99 35.80
C LEU A 467 -0.55 39.88 34.28
N SER A 468 0.26 39.02 33.68
CA SER A 468 -0.01 38.58 32.32
C SER A 468 -1.20 37.62 32.27
N ALA A 469 -1.95 37.63 31.17
CA ALA A 469 -2.93 36.59 30.89
C ALA A 469 -2.27 35.21 30.81
N GLN A 470 -1.04 35.11 30.28
CA GLN A 470 -0.27 33.88 30.27
C GLN A 470 -0.02 33.30 31.67
N GLU A 471 0.31 34.11 32.68
CA GLU A 471 0.48 33.61 34.06
C GLU A 471 -0.83 33.08 34.66
N ILE A 472 -1.96 33.69 34.30
CA ILE A 472 -3.28 33.18 34.71
C ILE A 472 -3.57 31.86 33.98
N ILE A 473 -3.29 31.78 32.67
CA ILE A 473 -3.40 30.56 31.87
C ILE A 473 -2.51 29.46 32.44
N ASP A 474 -1.23 29.72 32.67
CA ASP A 474 -0.23 28.77 33.18
C ASP A 474 -0.60 28.26 34.57
N GLN A 475 -1.00 29.12 35.51
CA GLN A 475 -1.40 28.66 36.85
C GLN A 475 -2.75 27.93 36.81
N VAL A 476 -3.72 28.37 36.01
CA VAL A 476 -4.98 27.63 35.84
C VAL A 476 -4.74 26.28 35.16
N GLN A 477 -3.90 26.20 34.12
CA GLN A 477 -3.51 24.94 33.45
C GLN A 477 -2.68 24.02 34.34
N LYS A 478 -1.80 24.57 35.18
CA LYS A 478 -1.02 23.81 36.17
C LYS A 478 -1.90 23.28 37.30
N ILE A 479 -2.92 24.04 37.74
CA ILE A 479 -3.88 23.56 38.73
C ILE A 479 -4.87 22.58 38.09
N LEU A 480 -5.25 22.78 36.82
CA LEU A 480 -5.93 21.77 35.99
C LEU A 480 -5.09 20.48 35.89
N LEU A 481 -3.78 20.53 35.71
CA LEU A 481 -2.91 19.34 35.72
C LEU A 481 -2.84 18.63 37.09
N ILE A 482 -3.16 19.33 38.18
CA ILE A 482 -3.30 18.76 39.54
C ILE A 482 -4.72 18.21 39.79
N TYR A 483 -5.73 18.75 39.09
CA TYR A 483 -7.16 18.51 39.32
C TYR A 483 -7.95 17.87 38.18
N VAL A 484 -7.30 17.54 37.06
CA VAL A 484 -7.57 16.27 36.37
C VAL A 484 -7.56 15.20 37.48
N PRO A 485 -8.69 14.54 37.78
CA PRO A 485 -8.83 13.75 38.98
C PRO A 485 -7.74 12.67 39.01
N GLN A 486 -7.15 12.44 40.18
CA GLN A 486 -5.85 11.74 40.38
C GLN A 486 -5.81 10.24 40.03
N LYS A 487 -6.60 9.80 39.04
CA LYS A 487 -6.32 8.61 38.24
C LYS A 487 -4.86 8.60 37.80
N THR A 488 -4.35 9.65 37.15
CA THR A 488 -3.05 9.64 36.45
C THR A 488 -1.82 9.42 37.35
N MET A 489 -1.79 9.91 38.60
CA MET A 489 -0.67 9.67 39.53
C MET A 489 -0.88 8.52 40.52
N ASN A 490 -2.04 7.86 40.50
CA ASN A 490 -2.24 6.59 41.19
C ASN A 490 -2.44 5.41 40.21
N LEU A 491 -2.37 5.63 38.90
CA LEU A 491 -2.63 4.63 37.87
C LEU A 491 -1.63 3.47 37.97
N ASP A 492 -0.32 3.73 38.06
CA ASP A 492 0.70 2.69 38.13
C ASP A 492 0.58 1.74 39.33
N ASN A 493 -0.13 2.11 40.40
CA ASN A 493 -0.40 1.24 41.55
C ASN A 493 -1.87 0.81 41.68
N THR A 494 -2.82 1.62 41.18
CA THR A 494 -4.27 1.40 41.33
C THR A 494 -4.91 0.84 40.07
N LEU A 495 -4.43 1.19 38.87
CA LEU A 495 -4.70 0.42 37.65
C LEU A 495 -4.07 -0.97 37.80
N ASN A 496 -2.83 -1.06 38.28
CA ASN A 496 -2.22 -2.35 38.65
C ASN A 496 -3.06 -3.14 39.68
N LYS A 497 -3.66 -2.49 40.69
CA LYS A 497 -4.57 -3.16 41.64
C LYS A 497 -5.94 -3.50 41.07
N SER A 498 -6.48 -2.68 40.17
CA SER A 498 -7.79 -2.86 39.55
C SER A 498 -7.74 -3.93 38.46
N MET A 499 -6.70 -3.94 37.64
CA MET A 499 -6.41 -5.01 36.67
C MET A 499 -6.17 -6.34 37.42
N ARG A 500 -5.31 -6.36 38.45
CA ARG A 500 -5.12 -7.53 39.34
C ARG A 500 -6.36 -7.91 40.17
N ALA A 501 -7.38 -7.05 40.27
CA ALA A 501 -8.69 -7.39 40.85
C ALA A 501 -9.64 -7.94 39.77
N SER A 502 -9.66 -7.35 38.57
CA SER A 502 -10.45 -7.82 37.42
C SER A 502 -9.89 -9.08 36.75
N LEU A 503 -8.66 -9.51 37.07
CA LEU A 503 -8.18 -10.86 36.78
C LEU A 503 -8.56 -11.92 37.83
N LYS A 504 -9.08 -11.55 39.01
CA LYS A 504 -9.57 -12.59 39.95
C LYS A 504 -10.82 -13.31 39.43
N SER A 505 -11.57 -12.71 38.51
CA SER A 505 -12.64 -13.38 37.76
C SER A 505 -12.15 -14.26 36.60
N VAL A 506 -10.83 -14.35 36.32
CA VAL A 506 -10.31 -15.32 35.34
C VAL A 506 -10.71 -16.76 35.68
N GLY A 507 -10.93 -17.11 36.96
CA GLY A 507 -11.51 -18.41 37.32
C GLY A 507 -12.94 -18.64 36.79
N GLU A 508 -13.75 -17.58 36.74
CA GLU A 508 -15.11 -17.63 36.20
C GLU A 508 -15.08 -17.64 34.66
N TYR A 509 -14.29 -16.75 34.04
CA TYR A 509 -14.10 -16.73 32.58
C TYR A 509 -13.46 -18.02 32.05
N ALA A 510 -12.48 -18.61 32.76
CA ALA A 510 -11.88 -19.89 32.39
C ALA A 510 -12.92 -21.02 32.35
N THR A 511 -13.95 -20.99 33.20
CA THR A 511 -15.05 -21.97 33.21
C THR A 511 -15.98 -21.82 31.99
N THR A 512 -15.95 -20.66 31.32
CA THR A 512 -16.64 -20.41 30.05
C THR A 512 -15.73 -20.76 28.87
N LEU A 513 -14.48 -20.27 28.88
CA LEU A 513 -13.45 -20.56 27.87
C LEU A 513 -13.08 -22.05 27.77
N SER A 514 -13.27 -22.83 28.84
CA SER A 514 -13.08 -24.29 28.83
C SER A 514 -14.22 -25.07 28.17
N LYS A 515 -15.40 -24.46 27.98
CA LYS A 515 -16.54 -25.07 27.27
C LYS A 515 -16.44 -24.84 25.76
N LEU A 516 -15.83 -23.73 25.37
CA LEU A 516 -15.47 -23.45 23.98
C LEU A 516 -14.32 -24.37 23.57
N LYS A 517 -14.60 -25.31 22.65
CA LYS A 517 -13.57 -26.18 22.09
C LYS A 517 -12.63 -25.34 21.20
N PRO A 518 -11.32 -25.30 21.49
CA PRO A 518 -10.39 -24.60 20.61
C PRO A 518 -10.23 -25.38 19.30
N VAL A 519 -10.43 -24.71 18.17
CA VAL A 519 -9.90 -25.14 16.88
C VAL A 519 -8.67 -24.28 16.61
N ILE A 520 -7.52 -24.79 17.06
CA ILE A 520 -6.20 -24.31 16.64
C ILE A 520 -6.02 -24.68 15.14
N MET A 521 -4.90 -24.31 14.52
CA MET A 521 -4.49 -24.85 13.21
C MET A 521 -4.31 -26.38 13.23
N GLU A 522 -5.41 -27.13 13.17
CA GLU A 522 -5.40 -28.58 12.91
C GLU A 522 -5.08 -28.84 11.43
N GLU A 523 -3.79 -29.09 11.18
CA GLU A 523 -3.27 -29.94 10.09
C GLU A 523 -3.76 -29.66 8.64
N ASP A 524 -3.50 -28.46 8.09
CA ASP A 524 -3.37 -28.33 6.61
C ASP A 524 -2.71 -27.02 6.11
N TYR A 525 -2.98 -25.86 6.76
CA TYR A 525 -2.89 -24.56 6.10
C TYR A 525 -1.50 -24.13 5.56
N PHE A 526 -0.39 -24.62 6.13
CA PHE A 526 0.97 -24.37 5.62
C PHE A 526 1.71 -25.68 5.32
N GLY A 527 2.21 -25.83 4.10
CA GLY A 527 3.09 -26.93 3.71
C GLY A 527 4.45 -26.44 3.25
N LYS A 528 5.53 -26.88 3.87
CA LYS A 528 6.84 -26.89 3.22
C LYS A 528 6.92 -28.12 2.32
N TYR A 529 7.41 -27.97 1.09
CA TYR A 529 7.85 -29.10 0.28
C TYR A 529 9.36 -29.27 0.41
N ARG A 530 9.80 -30.34 1.08
CA ARG A 530 11.22 -30.68 1.17
C ARG A 530 11.58 -31.72 0.11
N MET A 531 12.48 -31.34 -0.79
CA MET A 531 13.11 -32.25 -1.74
C MET A 531 14.21 -33.05 -1.02
N GLU A 532 14.10 -34.38 -0.99
CA GLU A 532 15.24 -35.22 -0.60
C GLU A 532 16.35 -35.16 -1.66
N GLY A 533 17.60 -35.42 -1.24
CA GLY A 533 18.81 -35.31 -2.07
C GLY A 533 18.92 -36.27 -3.27
N SER A 534 17.86 -37.02 -3.58
CA SER A 534 17.68 -37.84 -4.78
C SER A 534 16.82 -37.17 -5.86
N GLY A 535 16.17 -36.05 -5.54
CA GLY A 535 15.36 -35.25 -6.46
C GLY A 535 14.03 -35.87 -6.88
N LYS A 536 13.49 -36.85 -6.13
CA LYS A 536 12.30 -37.64 -6.53
C LYS A 536 11.20 -37.81 -5.48
N THR A 537 11.39 -37.33 -4.25
CA THR A 537 10.37 -37.42 -3.18
C THR A 537 10.12 -36.03 -2.59
N LEU A 538 8.85 -35.65 -2.54
CA LEU A 538 8.35 -34.43 -1.89
C LEU A 538 7.77 -34.82 -0.52
N HIS A 539 8.40 -34.39 0.57
CA HIS A 539 7.82 -34.53 1.92
C HIS A 539 7.20 -33.20 2.37
N ARG A 540 6.00 -33.29 2.98
CA ARG A 540 5.30 -32.16 3.61
C ARG A 540 5.80 -32.01 5.05
N GLU A 541 6.54 -30.95 5.34
CA GLU A 541 6.77 -30.50 6.73
C GLU A 541 5.79 -29.35 7.04
N GLU A 542 5.15 -29.37 8.19
CA GLU A 542 4.23 -28.30 8.62
C GLU A 542 5.00 -27.16 9.29
N THR A 543 4.63 -25.89 9.05
CA THR A 543 5.01 -24.78 9.93
C THR A 543 3.92 -24.60 10.99
N LYS A 544 4.18 -25.07 12.21
CA LYS A 544 3.26 -24.97 13.35
C LYS A 544 3.36 -23.59 14.00
N TRP A 545 2.67 -22.61 13.41
CA TRP A 545 2.41 -21.33 14.05
C TRP A 545 1.60 -21.55 15.33
N THR A 546 2.00 -20.88 16.41
CA THR A 546 1.33 -20.91 17.71
C THR A 546 0.34 -19.74 17.89
N THR A 547 0.40 -18.76 16.98
CA THR A 547 -0.22 -17.43 17.08
C THR A 547 -1.15 -17.06 15.90
N ILE A 548 -1.54 -18.04 15.06
CA ILE A 548 -2.52 -17.83 13.97
C ILE A 548 -3.69 -18.80 14.14
N PHE A 549 -4.92 -18.26 14.12
CA PHE A 549 -6.14 -18.99 14.47
C PHE A 549 -7.20 -18.94 13.34
N ASN A 550 -8.04 -19.98 13.28
CA ASN A 550 -9.16 -20.09 12.32
C ASN A 550 -10.50 -19.56 12.88
N SER A 551 -10.52 -18.99 14.08
CA SER A 551 -11.71 -18.42 14.73
C SER A 551 -11.32 -17.32 15.71
N ASP A 552 -12.16 -16.31 15.74
CA ASP A 552 -12.34 -15.29 16.77
C ASP A 552 -12.28 -15.87 18.19
N LEU A 553 -13.08 -16.88 18.52
CA LEU A 553 -13.17 -17.48 19.86
C LEU A 553 -11.85 -18.15 20.28
N ALA A 554 -11.17 -18.79 19.33
CA ALA A 554 -9.86 -19.41 19.57
C ALA A 554 -8.78 -18.33 19.81
N CYS A 555 -8.80 -17.25 19.02
CA CYS A 555 -7.89 -16.12 19.17
C CYS A 555 -8.14 -15.33 20.47
N LEU A 556 -9.39 -14.97 20.76
CA LEU A 556 -9.82 -14.32 22.00
C LEU A 556 -9.36 -15.11 23.22
N ARG A 557 -9.59 -16.44 23.22
CA ARG A 557 -9.11 -17.30 24.29
C ARG A 557 -7.60 -17.24 24.46
N TYR A 558 -6.83 -17.33 23.37
CA TYR A 558 -5.38 -17.24 23.41
C TYR A 558 -4.90 -15.91 23.99
N VAL A 559 -5.40 -14.77 23.49
CA VAL A 559 -4.95 -13.46 23.97
C VAL A 559 -5.34 -13.20 25.42
N TYR A 560 -6.48 -13.70 25.91
CA TYR A 560 -6.82 -13.65 27.35
C TYR A 560 -5.89 -14.54 28.20
N GLU A 561 -5.45 -15.70 27.69
CA GLU A 561 -4.43 -16.53 28.35
C GLU A 561 -3.05 -15.85 28.36
N GLU A 562 -2.69 -15.05 27.34
CA GLU A 562 -1.47 -14.22 27.29
C GLU A 562 -1.54 -12.98 28.22
N ILE A 563 -2.62 -12.20 28.18
CA ILE A 563 -2.84 -11.05 29.08
C ILE A 563 -2.65 -11.45 30.55
N SER A 564 -3.21 -12.59 30.93
CA SER A 564 -3.10 -13.15 32.28
C SER A 564 -1.64 -13.39 32.72
N LYS A 565 -0.72 -13.67 31.78
CA LYS A 565 0.73 -13.82 32.03
C LYS A 565 1.44 -12.46 32.10
N LEU A 566 1.02 -11.50 31.27
CA LEU A 566 1.62 -10.16 31.21
C LEU A 566 1.28 -9.32 32.46
N GLU A 567 0.06 -9.39 33.00
CA GLU A 567 -0.30 -8.66 34.23
C GLU A 567 0.32 -9.23 35.52
N GLN A 568 0.86 -10.44 35.47
CA GLN A 568 1.75 -10.97 36.51
C GLN A 568 3.12 -10.26 36.49
N ASN A 569 3.52 -9.65 35.36
CA ASN A 569 4.80 -9.01 35.12
C ASN A 569 4.63 -7.56 34.59
N PRO A 570 4.13 -6.60 35.40
CA PRO A 570 3.84 -5.24 34.92
C PRO A 570 5.06 -4.57 34.29
N GLY A 571 4.85 -3.88 33.17
CA GLY A 571 5.90 -3.24 32.38
C GLY A 571 6.45 -4.09 31.23
N THR A 572 6.17 -5.40 31.17
CA THR A 572 6.49 -6.20 29.97
C THR A 572 5.38 -6.05 28.92
N LYS A 573 5.71 -5.52 27.74
CA LYS A 573 4.90 -5.74 26.52
C LYS A 573 5.10 -7.18 26.02
N TRP A 574 4.11 -7.69 25.28
CA TRP A 574 4.18 -8.98 24.59
C TRP A 574 5.28 -8.97 23.51
N GLU A 575 5.83 -10.15 23.22
CA GLU A 575 6.80 -10.36 22.16
C GLU A 575 6.38 -11.57 21.35
N ASP A 576 6.41 -11.46 20.02
CA ASP A 576 5.90 -12.48 19.12
C ASP A 576 6.84 -13.70 19.08
N PRO A 577 6.39 -14.90 19.51
CA PRO A 577 7.23 -16.09 19.57
C PRO A 577 7.51 -16.70 18.18
N ASP A 578 6.71 -16.37 17.17
CA ASP A 578 6.78 -16.99 15.84
C ASP A 578 7.33 -16.04 14.75
N PHE A 579 7.32 -14.72 14.94
CA PHE A 579 7.66 -13.75 13.88
C PHE A 579 8.36 -12.47 14.36
N GLY A 580 9.49 -12.12 13.75
CA GLY A 580 10.37 -11.04 14.18
C GLY A 580 11.57 -11.57 14.96
N PRO A 581 12.20 -10.76 15.84
CA PRO A 581 13.33 -11.20 16.66
C PRO A 581 12.91 -12.25 17.69
N THR A 582 13.50 -13.43 17.60
CA THR A 582 13.32 -14.53 18.56
C THR A 582 14.66 -14.88 19.23
N LYS A 583 14.68 -15.78 20.22
CA LYS A 583 15.93 -16.20 20.88
C LYS A 583 16.85 -16.97 19.92
N GLU A 584 16.26 -17.65 18.96
CA GLU A 584 16.89 -18.47 17.92
C GLU A 584 17.10 -17.71 16.59
N ASP A 585 16.60 -16.47 16.49
CA ASP A 585 16.79 -15.53 15.38
C ASP A 585 16.74 -14.07 15.90
N PRO A 586 17.80 -13.58 16.57
CA PRO A 586 17.79 -12.27 17.24
C PRO A 586 17.77 -11.08 16.27
N TYR A 587 17.89 -11.30 14.96
CA TYR A 587 17.79 -10.27 13.92
C TYR A 587 16.46 -10.33 13.15
N GLY A 588 15.64 -11.36 13.37
CA GLY A 588 14.42 -11.60 12.61
C GLY A 588 14.67 -11.97 11.14
N SER A 589 15.85 -12.53 10.81
CA SER A 589 16.27 -12.89 9.45
C SER A 589 15.17 -13.65 8.69
N LYS A 590 14.60 -14.69 9.31
CA LYS A 590 13.58 -15.57 8.71
C LYS A 590 12.24 -14.89 8.47
N SER A 591 11.98 -13.77 9.17
CA SER A 591 10.76 -12.95 9.01
C SER A 591 10.95 -11.87 7.96
N MET A 592 12.19 -11.47 7.67
CA MET A 592 12.52 -10.57 6.56
C MET A 592 12.60 -11.34 5.23
N TYR A 593 13.36 -12.43 5.18
CA TYR A 593 13.78 -13.13 3.95
C TYR A 593 13.67 -14.67 4.08
N PHE A 594 13.67 -15.39 2.95
CA PHE A 594 13.62 -16.85 2.97
C PHE A 594 14.90 -17.52 3.51
N ALA A 595 16.05 -16.84 3.43
CA ALA A 595 17.34 -17.27 3.98
C ALA A 595 18.27 -16.06 4.20
N ASP A 596 19.27 -16.18 5.08
CA ASP A 596 20.24 -15.11 5.39
C ASP A 596 21.03 -14.60 4.18
N ASN A 597 21.16 -15.42 3.13
CA ASN A 597 21.85 -15.11 1.88
C ASN A 597 20.91 -14.78 0.70
N ASP A 598 19.62 -14.62 0.95
CA ASP A 598 18.56 -14.33 -0.04
C ASP A 598 17.98 -12.91 0.16
N VAL A 599 18.87 -11.95 0.42
CA VAL A 599 18.53 -10.53 0.61
C VAL A 599 18.38 -9.86 -0.77
N PRO A 600 17.29 -9.11 -1.05
CA PRO A 600 17.10 -8.39 -2.30
C PRO A 600 18.21 -7.37 -2.60
N GLU A 601 18.41 -7.05 -3.88
CA GLU A 601 19.39 -6.04 -4.29
C GLU A 601 19.03 -4.66 -3.69
N GLY A 602 20.00 -4.02 -3.02
CA GLY A 602 19.80 -2.76 -2.31
C GLY A 602 19.12 -2.86 -0.94
N ALA A 603 18.49 -3.99 -0.60
CA ALA A 603 17.84 -4.19 0.71
C ALA A 603 18.87 -4.41 1.83
N PRO A 604 18.56 -4.02 3.09
CA PRO A 604 19.49 -4.13 4.20
C PRO A 604 19.69 -5.57 4.67
N GLN A 605 20.90 -5.87 5.15
CA GLN A 605 21.16 -7.16 5.81
C GLN A 605 20.47 -7.17 7.19
N PRO A 606 19.87 -8.28 7.65
CA PRO A 606 19.14 -8.33 8.94
C PRO A 606 19.97 -7.83 10.14
N LYS A 607 21.27 -8.12 10.15
CA LYS A 607 22.25 -7.65 11.16
C LYS A 607 22.48 -6.12 11.23
N GLU A 608 22.06 -5.38 10.21
CA GLU A 608 22.17 -3.91 10.11
C GLU A 608 20.89 -3.22 10.60
N CYS A 609 19.79 -3.97 10.69
CA CYS A 609 18.51 -3.47 11.16
C CYS A 609 18.40 -3.57 12.68
N LYS A 610 17.56 -2.70 13.24
CA LYS A 610 16.99 -2.84 14.58
C LYS A 610 15.52 -3.21 14.45
N TRP A 611 14.94 -3.74 15.51
CA TRP A 611 13.50 -3.94 15.62
C TRP A 611 13.02 -3.15 16.82
N LEU A 612 12.29 -2.06 16.54
CA LEU A 612 11.85 -1.07 17.52
C LEU A 612 10.33 -1.02 17.54
N ARG A 613 9.73 -0.82 18.71
CA ARG A 613 8.31 -0.48 18.83
C ARG A 613 8.09 0.97 18.36
N PRO A 614 6.88 1.40 17.98
CA PRO A 614 6.70 2.69 17.31
C PRO A 614 7.07 3.89 18.20
N GLU A 615 6.77 3.81 19.50
CA GLU A 615 7.23 4.78 20.52
C GLU A 615 8.76 4.81 20.66
N GLU A 616 9.44 3.66 20.55
CA GLU A 616 10.91 3.57 20.60
C GLU A 616 11.55 4.18 19.34
N PHE A 617 10.87 4.07 18.19
CA PHE A 617 11.24 4.72 16.94
C PHE A 617 11.00 6.24 17.00
N LEU A 618 9.86 6.69 17.54
CA LEU A 618 9.53 8.11 17.69
C LEU A 618 10.54 8.81 18.62
N ALA A 619 10.87 8.19 19.76
CA ALA A 619 11.94 8.67 20.63
C ALA A 619 13.29 8.75 19.90
N ALA A 620 13.63 7.74 19.09
CA ALA A 620 14.90 7.72 18.35
C ALA A 620 15.01 8.81 17.28
N ILE A 621 13.92 9.21 16.59
CA ILE A 621 13.99 10.33 15.62
C ILE A 621 14.13 11.69 16.34
N VAL A 622 13.45 11.87 17.48
CA VAL A 622 13.59 13.08 18.32
C VAL A 622 15.01 13.20 18.89
N GLU A 623 15.60 12.11 19.39
CA GLU A 623 17.00 12.08 19.87
C GLU A 623 18.02 12.43 18.76
N ASN A 624 17.69 12.17 17.50
CA ASN A 624 18.53 12.52 16.34
C ASN A 624 18.25 13.93 15.78
N GLY A 625 17.42 14.74 16.47
CA GLY A 625 17.24 16.17 16.20
C GLY A 625 15.93 16.55 15.50
N ASP A 626 15.01 15.61 15.28
CA ASP A 626 13.70 15.92 14.70
C ASP A 626 12.71 16.38 15.79
N GLU A 627 12.90 17.60 16.29
CA GLU A 627 12.17 18.13 17.45
C GLU A 627 10.66 18.36 17.20
N GLN A 628 10.16 18.24 15.97
CA GLN A 628 8.72 18.43 15.68
C GLN A 628 7.84 17.36 16.35
N TYR A 629 8.40 16.17 16.63
CA TYR A 629 7.70 15.05 17.26
C TYR A 629 7.93 14.94 18.78
N LYS A 630 8.58 15.94 19.40
CA LYS A 630 9.13 15.86 20.77
C LYS A 630 8.08 15.69 21.88
N ASN A 631 6.81 15.99 21.60
CA ASN A 631 5.66 15.77 22.49
C ASN A 631 4.56 14.93 21.81
N SER A 632 4.86 14.26 20.70
CA SER A 632 3.89 13.41 19.98
C SER A 632 3.80 12.01 20.61
N HIS A 633 2.70 11.32 20.32
CA HIS A 633 2.47 9.91 20.67
C HIS A 633 2.24 9.11 19.39
N VAL A 634 2.39 7.77 19.44
CA VAL A 634 2.10 6.92 18.28
C VAL A 634 0.79 6.16 18.45
N ASP A 635 -0.12 6.36 17.49
CA ASP A 635 -1.35 5.60 17.36
C ASP A 635 -1.32 4.63 16.17
N VAL A 636 -2.36 3.80 16.07
CA VAL A 636 -2.55 2.90 14.93
C VAL A 636 -3.10 3.69 13.76
N PHE A 637 -4.15 4.48 14.01
CA PHE A 637 -4.80 5.45 13.13
C PHE A 637 -4.81 6.78 13.89
N ASP A 638 -4.63 7.93 13.24
CA ASP A 638 -4.63 9.21 13.94
C ASP A 638 -6.00 9.91 13.96
N GLU A 639 -6.04 11.19 14.35
CA GLU A 639 -7.27 11.97 14.49
C GLU A 639 -8.05 12.13 13.18
N ASP A 640 -7.37 12.01 12.02
CA ASP A 640 -7.98 12.05 10.68
C ASP A 640 -8.54 10.68 10.24
N GLY A 641 -8.31 9.60 10.99
CA GLY A 641 -8.69 8.23 10.64
C GLY A 641 -7.59 7.49 9.86
N ALA A 642 -7.95 6.87 8.74
CA ALA A 642 -7.01 6.18 7.84
C ALA A 642 -7.17 6.69 6.39
N ALA A 643 -6.19 7.42 5.86
CA ALA A 643 -6.25 7.99 4.51
C ALA A 643 -5.49 7.15 3.49
N SER A 644 -5.82 7.31 2.19
CA SER A 644 -5.10 6.61 1.12
C SER A 644 -3.65 7.11 0.97
N ASN A 645 -3.37 8.34 1.36
CA ASN A 645 -2.07 9.00 1.23
C ASN A 645 -1.11 8.79 2.40
N ASP A 646 -1.57 8.23 3.54
CA ASP A 646 -0.67 7.71 4.57
C ASP A 646 0.19 6.57 4.02
N VAL A 647 -0.40 5.76 3.15
CA VAL A 647 0.21 4.54 2.64
C VAL A 647 1.41 4.82 1.74
N CYS A 648 2.60 4.49 2.25
CA CYS A 648 3.89 4.61 1.57
C CYS A 648 4.64 3.27 1.49
N GLN A 649 4.91 2.79 0.28
CA GLN A 649 5.66 1.56 0.00
C GLN A 649 7.16 1.71 0.34
N SER A 650 7.79 0.63 0.80
CA SER A 650 9.25 0.55 0.90
C SER A 650 9.95 0.53 -0.46
N LYS A 651 11.06 1.26 -0.54
CA LYS A 651 12.05 1.23 -1.63
C LYS A 651 12.83 -0.10 -1.75
N TYR A 652 12.63 -1.05 -0.84
CA TYR A 652 13.35 -2.33 -0.79
C TYR A 652 12.48 -3.57 -1.10
N LEU A 653 11.15 -3.42 -1.23
CA LEU A 653 10.23 -4.56 -1.34
C LEU A 653 9.22 -4.36 -2.48
N GLY A 654 9.18 -5.28 -3.44
CA GLY A 654 8.29 -5.26 -4.61
C GLY A 654 6.85 -5.72 -4.31
N ASN A 655 6.24 -5.24 -3.23
CA ASN A 655 4.88 -5.60 -2.78
C ASN A 655 3.81 -4.55 -3.13
N CYS A 656 4.07 -3.68 -4.12
CA CYS A 656 3.17 -2.59 -4.56
C CYS A 656 1.70 -3.00 -4.74
N TRP A 657 1.42 -4.25 -5.14
CA TRP A 657 0.08 -4.80 -5.30
C TRP A 657 -0.73 -4.84 -3.98
N PHE A 658 -0.08 -5.18 -2.86
CA PHE A 658 -0.70 -5.21 -1.54
C PHE A 658 -0.75 -3.82 -0.93
N VAL A 659 0.32 -3.04 -1.09
CA VAL A 659 0.35 -1.64 -0.61
C VAL A 659 -0.68 -0.78 -1.34
N SER A 660 -0.92 -1.00 -2.64
CA SER A 660 -2.05 -0.40 -3.37
C SER A 660 -3.41 -0.83 -2.81
N ALA A 661 -3.55 -2.09 -2.35
CA ALA A 661 -4.77 -2.56 -1.73
C ALA A 661 -5.04 -1.85 -0.38
N LEU A 662 -3.98 -1.57 0.40
CA LEU A 662 -4.08 -0.73 1.60
C LEU A 662 -4.55 0.70 1.27
N SER A 663 -4.03 1.32 0.20
CA SER A 663 -4.50 2.65 -0.22
C SER A 663 -5.90 2.69 -0.82
N ILE A 664 -6.50 1.54 -1.15
CA ILE A 664 -7.88 1.45 -1.65
C ILE A 664 -8.84 1.16 -0.48
N ILE A 665 -8.49 0.24 0.44
CA ILE A 665 -9.35 -0.16 1.56
C ILE A 665 -9.48 0.92 2.64
N SER A 666 -8.57 1.90 2.70
CA SER A 666 -8.67 3.05 3.60
C SER A 666 -9.96 3.85 3.39
N GLY A 667 -10.45 3.98 2.15
CA GLY A 667 -11.75 4.59 1.83
C GLY A 667 -12.99 3.73 2.16
N TYR A 668 -12.81 2.67 2.97
CA TYR A 668 -13.84 1.69 3.34
C TYR A 668 -13.64 1.26 4.81
N GLU A 669 -13.76 2.22 5.74
CA GLU A 669 -13.52 2.06 7.19
C GLU A 669 -14.08 0.75 7.77
N GLN A 670 -15.30 0.33 7.42
CA GLN A 670 -15.91 -0.91 7.93
C GLN A 670 -15.07 -2.17 7.67
N TYR A 671 -14.30 -2.20 6.57
CA TYR A 671 -13.40 -3.31 6.24
C TYR A 671 -12.00 -3.16 6.83
N LEU A 672 -11.60 -1.97 7.28
CA LEU A 672 -10.29 -1.73 7.91
C LEU A 672 -10.39 -1.75 9.44
N GLN A 673 -11.32 -0.97 9.98
CA GLN A 673 -11.53 -0.64 11.39
C GLN A 673 -12.68 -1.39 12.08
N GLY A 674 -13.61 -1.97 11.30
CA GLY A 674 -14.85 -2.60 11.78
C GLY A 674 -16.05 -1.62 11.86
N ASP A 675 -17.27 -2.15 11.92
CA ASP A 675 -18.53 -1.37 11.93
C ASP A 675 -19.15 -1.36 13.34
N PHE A 676 -18.59 -0.56 14.26
CA PHE A 676 -19.03 -0.52 15.66
C PHE A 676 -18.97 0.88 16.26
N VAL A 677 -20.13 1.56 16.26
CA VAL A 677 -20.37 2.79 17.01
C VAL A 677 -21.03 2.44 18.34
N ILE A 678 -20.43 2.84 19.46
CA ILE A 678 -20.94 2.50 20.80
C ILE A 678 -21.95 3.54 21.28
N THR A 679 -23.03 3.10 21.91
CA THR A 679 -24.06 3.97 22.51
C THR A 679 -24.16 3.76 24.03
N HIS A 680 -24.83 4.68 24.73
CA HIS A 680 -25.18 4.44 26.14
C HIS A 680 -26.14 3.25 26.35
N GLU A 681 -26.84 2.80 25.30
CA GLU A 681 -27.73 1.63 25.37
C GLU A 681 -26.94 0.32 25.30
N SER A 682 -25.83 0.28 24.54
CA SER A 682 -24.85 -0.82 24.46
C SER A 682 -24.27 -1.23 25.84
N ILE A 683 -24.33 -0.31 26.83
CA ILE A 683 -23.93 -0.56 28.23
C ILE A 683 -24.88 -1.55 28.92
N GLN A 684 -26.13 -1.67 28.47
CA GLN A 684 -27.17 -2.49 29.09
C GLN A 684 -27.20 -3.92 28.50
N GLU A 685 -27.16 -4.05 27.19
CA GLU A 685 -27.08 -5.33 26.46
C GLU A 685 -26.47 -5.05 25.08
N LEU A 686 -25.64 -5.98 24.56
CA LEU A 686 -25.15 -5.88 23.18
C LEU A 686 -26.06 -6.70 22.26
N THR A 687 -26.46 -6.09 21.15
CA THR A 687 -27.19 -6.73 20.05
C THR A 687 -26.33 -7.77 19.33
N ASP A 688 -26.95 -8.59 18.46
CA ASP A 688 -26.18 -9.48 17.59
C ASP A 688 -25.44 -8.63 16.53
N GLU A 689 -26.08 -7.55 16.05
CA GLU A 689 -25.57 -6.54 15.12
C GLU A 689 -24.25 -5.91 15.61
N GLU A 690 -24.27 -5.27 16.78
CA GLU A 690 -23.09 -4.61 17.38
C GLU A 690 -21.91 -5.56 17.56
N VAL A 691 -22.16 -6.81 17.98
CA VAL A 691 -21.08 -7.77 18.18
C VAL A 691 -20.49 -8.26 16.87
N ASN A 692 -21.30 -8.49 15.83
CA ASN A 692 -20.73 -8.78 14.50
C ASN A 692 -19.89 -7.57 14.02
N GLY A 693 -20.35 -6.33 14.25
CA GLY A 693 -19.58 -5.10 14.07
C GLY A 693 -18.21 -5.09 14.77
N MET A 694 -18.16 -5.52 16.03
CA MET A 694 -16.91 -5.66 16.80
C MET A 694 -15.95 -6.75 16.28
N LEU A 695 -16.43 -7.69 15.46
CA LEU A 695 -15.69 -8.86 14.95
C LEU A 695 -15.22 -8.70 13.49
N ILE A 696 -15.70 -7.66 12.78
CA ILE A 696 -15.31 -7.37 11.40
C ILE A 696 -14.19 -6.32 11.29
N GLY A 697 -13.74 -6.05 10.05
CA GLY A 697 -12.55 -5.25 9.75
C GLY A 697 -11.25 -6.08 9.69
N VAL A 698 -10.16 -5.48 9.20
CA VAL A 698 -8.80 -6.05 9.24
C VAL A 698 -8.18 -5.90 10.62
N TYR A 699 -8.50 -4.84 11.38
CA TYR A 699 -8.13 -4.69 12.79
C TYR A 699 -9.39 -4.54 13.67
N PRO A 700 -10.07 -5.65 14.02
CA PRO A 700 -11.40 -5.60 14.61
C PRO A 700 -11.48 -4.87 15.97
N PRO A 701 -12.57 -4.12 16.25
CA PRO A 701 -12.76 -3.40 17.51
C PRO A 701 -12.55 -4.25 18.76
N CYS A 702 -12.96 -5.53 18.74
CA CYS A 702 -12.79 -6.46 19.86
C CYS A 702 -11.32 -6.78 20.23
N PHE A 703 -10.36 -6.37 19.40
CA PHE A 703 -8.93 -6.56 19.63
C PHE A 703 -8.18 -5.24 19.87
N LYS A 704 -8.77 -4.06 19.62
CA LYS A 704 -8.10 -2.75 19.76
C LYS A 704 -7.57 -2.51 21.19
N PHE A 705 -8.24 -3.05 22.21
CA PHE A 705 -7.84 -2.97 23.63
C PHE A 705 -6.48 -3.64 23.96
N LEU A 706 -5.92 -4.44 23.04
CA LEU A 706 -4.69 -5.21 23.25
C LEU A 706 -3.41 -4.35 23.07
N ARG A 707 -3.51 -3.20 22.38
CA ARG A 707 -2.41 -2.24 22.15
C ARG A 707 -1.63 -1.89 23.41
N LYS A 708 -2.29 -1.74 24.57
CA LYS A 708 -1.65 -1.45 25.87
C LYS A 708 -0.65 -2.53 26.32
N TYR A 709 -0.81 -3.76 25.85
CA TYR A 709 0.11 -4.87 26.09
C TYR A 709 1.15 -5.04 24.97
N GLY A 710 1.15 -4.21 23.92
CA GLY A 710 2.00 -4.39 22.73
C GLY A 710 1.64 -5.63 21.90
N LEU A 711 0.38 -6.04 21.94
CA LEU A 711 -0.17 -7.21 21.23
C LEU A 711 -1.32 -6.73 20.33
N TYR A 712 -1.36 -7.21 19.10
CA TYR A 712 -2.34 -6.82 18.08
C TYR A 712 -2.85 -8.06 17.35
N VAL A 713 -4.06 -8.02 16.82
CA VAL A 713 -4.67 -9.14 16.08
C VAL A 713 -5.24 -8.61 14.77
N MET A 714 -4.68 -9.05 13.65
CA MET A 714 -5.17 -8.70 12.32
C MET A 714 -5.97 -9.86 11.72
N ARG A 715 -7.03 -9.55 10.97
CA ARG A 715 -8.00 -10.50 10.40
C ARG A 715 -7.88 -10.50 8.87
N PHE A 716 -7.66 -11.67 8.29
CA PHE A 716 -7.53 -11.85 6.83
C PHE A 716 -8.34 -13.05 6.33
N PHE A 717 -8.99 -12.93 5.17
CA PHE A 717 -9.78 -14.00 4.56
C PHE A 717 -8.91 -14.88 3.67
N LYS A 718 -8.74 -16.17 4.00
CA LYS A 718 -7.89 -17.08 3.20
C LYS A 718 -8.46 -18.48 3.15
N ASN A 719 -8.45 -19.08 1.95
CA ASN A 719 -9.02 -20.41 1.70
C ASN A 719 -10.46 -20.53 2.26
N PHE A 720 -11.29 -19.51 1.98
CA PHE A 720 -12.71 -19.44 2.33
C PHE A 720 -12.99 -19.47 3.84
N GLY A 721 -12.23 -18.65 4.58
CA GLY A 721 -12.49 -18.42 6.00
C GLY A 721 -11.47 -17.47 6.63
N TRP A 722 -11.92 -16.72 7.63
CA TRP A 722 -11.10 -15.74 8.34
C TRP A 722 -9.94 -16.39 9.12
N LYS A 723 -8.79 -15.70 9.13
CA LYS A 723 -7.55 -16.04 9.82
C LYS A 723 -7.20 -14.88 10.73
N TYR A 724 -6.99 -15.17 12.01
CA TYR A 724 -6.67 -14.19 13.05
C TYR A 724 -5.19 -14.32 13.37
N VAL A 725 -4.41 -13.31 12.99
CA VAL A 725 -2.94 -13.29 13.06
C VAL A 725 -2.53 -12.38 14.21
N VAL A 726 -2.00 -12.96 15.28
CA VAL A 726 -1.49 -12.20 16.44
C VAL A 726 -0.06 -11.73 16.15
N ILE A 727 0.27 -10.46 16.40
CA ILE A 727 1.62 -9.87 16.25
C ILE A 727 1.95 -8.92 17.42
N ASP A 728 3.23 -8.66 17.65
CA ASP A 728 3.69 -7.51 18.45
C ASP A 728 3.92 -6.25 17.59
N ASP A 729 4.15 -5.10 18.22
CA ASP A 729 4.45 -3.81 17.55
C ASP A 729 5.94 -3.61 17.20
N LYS A 730 6.82 -4.60 17.30
CA LYS A 730 8.23 -4.43 16.86
C LYS A 730 8.30 -4.32 15.33
N LEU A 731 8.79 -3.20 14.83
CA LEU A 731 8.92 -2.89 13.40
C LEU A 731 10.41 -2.83 13.00
N CYS A 732 10.72 -3.29 11.79
CA CYS A 732 12.09 -3.32 11.29
C CYS A 732 12.54 -1.93 10.83
N VAL A 733 13.64 -1.42 11.39
CA VAL A 733 14.16 -0.06 11.22
C VAL A 733 15.65 -0.10 10.86
N LYS A 734 16.08 0.76 9.93
CA LYS A 734 17.50 1.03 9.64
C LYS A 734 17.69 2.51 9.35
N ASP A 735 18.79 3.08 9.84
CA ASP A 735 19.19 4.48 9.60
C ASP A 735 18.06 5.51 9.84
N ASN A 736 17.27 5.26 10.90
CA ASN A 736 16.08 6.04 11.29
C ASN A 736 14.90 6.04 10.29
N GLU A 737 14.83 5.06 9.39
CA GLU A 737 13.64 4.76 8.59
C GLU A 737 13.11 3.34 8.84
N TYR A 738 11.79 3.15 8.71
CA TYR A 738 11.21 1.81 8.57
C TYR A 738 11.71 1.14 7.27
N VAL A 739 12.00 -0.16 7.35
CA VAL A 739 12.56 -0.97 6.24
C VAL A 739 11.47 -1.46 5.29
N PHE A 740 10.24 -1.63 5.77
CA PHE A 740 9.10 -2.08 4.98
C PHE A 740 8.05 -0.96 4.84
N GLY A 741 6.82 -1.26 4.42
CA GLY A 741 5.77 -0.26 4.23
C GLY A 741 5.49 0.55 5.50
N LYS A 742 5.15 1.83 5.32
CA LYS A 742 4.94 2.77 6.43
C LYS A 742 3.79 3.73 6.18
N CYS A 743 3.25 4.26 7.28
CA CYS A 743 2.46 5.48 7.28
C CYS A 743 3.32 6.71 6.91
N ARG A 744 2.71 7.78 6.40
CA ARG A 744 3.38 9.01 5.95
C ARG A 744 3.85 9.84 7.15
N LYS A 745 3.01 9.90 8.19
CA LYS A 745 3.30 10.47 9.52
C LYS A 745 3.98 9.38 10.39
N PRO A 746 5.07 9.65 11.14
CA PRO A 746 5.70 8.64 12.02
C PRO A 746 4.93 8.41 13.33
N THR A 747 3.91 9.22 13.59
CA THR A 747 2.95 9.14 14.70
C THR A 747 1.79 8.17 14.44
N GLU A 748 1.80 7.49 13.29
CA GLU A 748 0.79 6.53 12.85
C GLU A 748 1.50 5.22 12.43
N CYS A 749 0.83 4.06 12.54
CA CYS A 749 1.46 2.77 12.21
C CYS A 749 0.57 1.63 11.65
N TRP A 750 -0.69 1.87 11.27
CA TRP A 750 -1.57 0.79 10.75
C TRP A 750 -0.99 0.08 9.53
N VAL A 751 -0.41 0.83 8.58
CA VAL A 751 0.22 0.29 7.37
C VAL A 751 1.31 -0.70 7.75
N ASN A 752 2.19 -0.31 8.69
CA ASN A 752 3.30 -1.13 9.17
C ASN A 752 2.80 -2.42 9.85
N LEU A 753 1.77 -2.31 10.69
CA LEU A 753 1.23 -3.45 11.46
C LEU A 753 0.44 -4.43 10.58
N ILE A 754 -0.37 -3.93 9.65
CA ILE A 754 -1.13 -4.78 8.72
C ILE A 754 -0.19 -5.46 7.72
N GLU A 755 0.80 -4.75 7.18
CA GLU A 755 1.84 -5.37 6.33
C GLU A 755 2.64 -6.43 7.11
N LYS A 756 3.01 -6.17 8.37
CA LYS A 756 3.67 -7.17 9.23
C LYS A 756 2.83 -8.42 9.44
N ALA A 757 1.54 -8.28 9.74
CA ALA A 757 0.65 -9.43 9.94
C ALA A 757 0.41 -10.19 8.62
N TYR A 758 0.28 -9.49 7.50
CA TYR A 758 0.16 -10.11 6.18
C TYR A 758 1.45 -10.81 5.74
N ALA A 759 2.62 -10.26 6.07
CA ALA A 759 3.93 -10.89 5.91
C ALA A 759 4.05 -12.17 6.75
N LYS A 760 3.60 -12.14 8.02
CA LYS A 760 3.56 -13.31 8.90
C LYS A 760 2.64 -14.41 8.36
N LEU A 761 1.45 -14.06 7.91
CA LEU A 761 0.51 -14.97 7.22
C LEU A 761 1.10 -15.60 5.95
N HIS A 762 2.11 -14.96 5.36
CA HIS A 762 2.86 -15.43 4.20
C HIS A 762 4.33 -15.79 4.51
N GLN A 763 4.61 -16.08 5.79
CA GLN A 763 5.89 -16.56 6.35
C GLN A 763 7.02 -15.52 6.46
N ASN A 764 7.15 -14.56 5.54
CA ASN A 764 8.10 -13.43 5.63
C ASN A 764 7.70 -12.24 4.72
N TYR A 765 8.30 -11.07 4.95
CA TYR A 765 8.07 -9.88 4.12
C TYR A 765 8.42 -10.11 2.64
N PHE A 766 9.52 -10.79 2.33
CA PHE A 766 9.95 -11.00 0.96
C PHE A 766 8.97 -11.88 0.13
N ALA A 767 8.21 -12.76 0.77
CA ALA A 767 7.12 -13.52 0.15
C ALA A 767 5.96 -12.65 -0.37
N LEU A 768 5.85 -11.39 0.09
CA LEU A 768 4.92 -10.40 -0.45
C LEU A 768 5.37 -9.81 -1.80
N THR A 769 6.54 -10.17 -2.32
CA THR A 769 7.02 -9.68 -3.62
C THR A 769 6.16 -10.22 -4.76
N ALA A 770 5.57 -9.30 -5.52
CA ALA A 770 4.63 -9.52 -6.63
C ALA A 770 3.31 -10.23 -6.27
N GLY A 771 2.26 -9.84 -7.02
CA GLY A 771 0.89 -10.28 -6.77
C GLY A 771 -0.12 -9.54 -7.64
N ASP A 772 -1.35 -9.45 -7.18
CA ASP A 772 -2.52 -9.01 -7.92
C ASP A 772 -3.41 -8.20 -6.96
N ILE A 773 -3.70 -6.92 -7.26
CA ILE A 773 -4.32 -5.98 -6.28
C ILE A 773 -5.65 -6.54 -5.76
N ALA A 774 -6.43 -7.18 -6.63
CA ALA A 774 -7.70 -7.79 -6.26
C ALA A 774 -7.54 -8.89 -5.21
N GLN A 775 -6.43 -9.65 -5.22
CA GLN A 775 -6.14 -10.66 -4.20
C GLN A 775 -5.80 -10.03 -2.85
N GLY A 776 -5.13 -8.87 -2.83
CA GLY A 776 -4.86 -8.15 -1.58
C GLY A 776 -6.13 -7.65 -0.93
N LEU A 777 -7.03 -7.07 -1.73
CA LEU A 777 -8.36 -6.63 -1.30
C LEU A 777 -9.23 -7.82 -0.85
N ALA A 778 -9.29 -8.91 -1.63
CA ALA A 778 -10.05 -10.10 -1.28
C ALA A 778 -9.56 -10.75 0.01
N ASP A 779 -8.24 -10.83 0.19
CA ASP A 779 -7.62 -11.36 1.41
C ASP A 779 -7.86 -10.48 2.65
N MET A 780 -8.31 -9.22 2.49
CA MET A 780 -8.68 -8.32 3.59
C MET A 780 -10.21 -8.23 3.83
N THR A 781 -11.02 -8.37 2.77
CA THR A 781 -12.46 -8.04 2.78
C THR A 781 -13.39 -9.23 2.59
N GLY A 782 -12.87 -10.41 2.20
CA GLY A 782 -13.68 -11.57 1.80
C GLY A 782 -14.40 -11.41 0.46
N LYS A 783 -14.26 -10.27 -0.23
CA LYS A 783 -14.91 -9.98 -1.51
C LYS A 783 -14.18 -10.63 -2.70
N VAL A 784 -14.84 -10.69 -3.86
CA VAL A 784 -14.45 -11.62 -4.94
C VAL A 784 -13.41 -11.00 -5.89
N PRO A 785 -12.21 -11.59 -6.04
CA PRO A 785 -11.13 -11.01 -6.86
C PRO A 785 -11.30 -11.28 -8.37
N ASP A 786 -11.07 -10.24 -9.18
CA ASP A 786 -11.08 -10.25 -10.65
C ASP A 786 -9.96 -9.38 -11.26
N LYS A 787 -9.58 -9.69 -12.50
CA LYS A 787 -8.64 -8.90 -13.32
C LYS A 787 -9.00 -8.92 -14.80
N ILE A 788 -9.62 -7.85 -15.27
CA ILE A 788 -9.88 -7.62 -16.69
C ILE A 788 -8.61 -7.10 -17.37
N LYS A 789 -8.07 -7.87 -18.32
CA LYS A 789 -7.02 -7.38 -19.22
C LYS A 789 -7.64 -6.48 -20.30
N LEU A 790 -7.20 -5.23 -20.35
CA LEU A 790 -7.68 -4.22 -21.29
C LEU A 790 -6.96 -4.37 -22.64
N SER A 791 -7.72 -4.40 -23.74
CA SER A 791 -7.15 -4.39 -25.08
C SER A 791 -6.67 -2.99 -25.48
N GLU A 792 -5.55 -2.90 -26.19
CA GLU A 792 -5.09 -1.69 -26.89
C GLU A 792 -6.08 -1.34 -28.02
N GLU A 793 -6.36 -2.30 -28.89
CA GLU A 793 -7.38 -2.21 -29.92
C GLU A 793 -8.77 -2.44 -29.31
N CYS A 794 -9.58 -1.38 -29.28
CA CYS A 794 -10.99 -1.46 -28.86
C CYS A 794 -11.82 -0.36 -29.55
N THR A 795 -13.04 -0.74 -29.93
CA THR A 795 -14.05 0.10 -30.59
C THR A 795 -14.55 1.23 -29.68
N LYS A 796 -15.40 2.11 -30.20
CA LYS A 796 -16.08 3.10 -29.36
C LYS A 796 -17.03 2.42 -28.36
N ALA A 797 -17.77 1.39 -28.77
CA ALA A 797 -18.73 0.70 -27.90
C ALA A 797 -18.05 0.16 -26.65
N GLU A 798 -17.00 -0.65 -26.81
CA GLU A 798 -16.24 -1.24 -25.69
C GLU A 798 -15.61 -0.19 -24.74
N LYS A 799 -15.42 1.05 -25.20
CA LYS A 799 -14.95 2.18 -24.37
C LYS A 799 -16.09 2.83 -23.58
N GLU A 800 -17.30 2.88 -24.12
CA GLU A 800 -18.50 3.28 -23.36
C GLU A 800 -18.88 2.17 -22.37
N ASP A 801 -18.89 0.90 -22.80
CA ASP A 801 -19.24 -0.25 -21.97
C ASP A 801 -18.30 -0.40 -20.76
N LEU A 802 -16.99 -0.19 -20.95
CA LEU A 802 -16.02 -0.18 -19.86
C LEU A 802 -16.18 1.02 -18.91
N TRP A 803 -16.60 2.19 -19.41
CA TRP A 803 -16.91 3.32 -18.53
C TRP A 803 -18.21 3.07 -17.75
N ASN A 804 -19.21 2.47 -18.38
CA ASN A 804 -20.44 2.04 -17.71
C ASN A 804 -20.16 0.96 -16.65
N LEU A 805 -19.20 0.04 -16.89
CA LEU A 805 -18.70 -0.90 -15.89
C LEU A 805 -18.06 -0.18 -14.71
N LEU A 806 -17.14 0.77 -14.95
CA LEU A 806 -16.51 1.56 -13.90
C LEU A 806 -17.55 2.33 -13.05
N LEU A 807 -18.56 2.94 -13.67
CA LEU A 807 -19.68 3.58 -12.96
C LEU A 807 -20.58 2.58 -12.21
N LYS A 808 -20.80 1.37 -12.75
CA LYS A 808 -21.48 0.26 -12.02
C LYS A 808 -20.66 -0.10 -10.77
N CYS A 809 -19.36 -0.30 -10.90
CA CYS A 809 -18.48 -0.65 -9.79
C CYS A 809 -18.49 0.41 -8.67
N LYS A 810 -18.37 1.72 -9.01
CA LYS A 810 -18.50 2.81 -8.02
C LYS A 810 -19.88 2.81 -7.33
N LYS A 811 -20.97 2.58 -8.07
CA LYS A 811 -22.33 2.48 -7.50
C LYS A 811 -22.48 1.27 -6.57
N ASP A 812 -21.92 0.14 -6.96
CA ASP A 812 -22.06 -1.16 -6.29
C ASP A 812 -20.94 -1.41 -5.24
N GLY A 813 -20.18 -0.37 -4.86
CA GLY A 813 -19.14 -0.43 -3.82
C GLY A 813 -17.87 -1.20 -4.17
N THR A 814 -17.76 -1.74 -5.39
CA THR A 814 -16.63 -2.55 -5.85
C THR A 814 -15.33 -1.74 -5.81
N MET A 815 -14.34 -2.24 -5.05
CA MET A 815 -13.00 -1.65 -4.93
C MET A 815 -12.20 -1.88 -6.22
N LEU A 816 -11.45 -0.87 -6.68
CA LEU A 816 -10.81 -0.87 -8.00
C LEU A 816 -9.32 -0.49 -7.94
N GLY A 817 -8.52 -1.17 -8.76
CA GLY A 817 -7.11 -0.85 -8.98
C GLY A 817 -6.70 -1.03 -10.44
N CYS A 818 -5.51 -0.58 -10.81
CA CYS A 818 -4.99 -0.76 -12.16
C CYS A 818 -3.47 -0.98 -12.21
N SER A 819 -2.99 -1.52 -13.34
CA SER A 819 -1.56 -1.60 -13.66
C SER A 819 -1.34 -1.51 -15.16
N ALA A 820 -0.11 -1.10 -15.54
CA ALA A 820 0.32 -0.97 -16.92
C ALA A 820 1.42 -1.99 -17.23
N GLU A 821 1.29 -2.71 -18.34
CA GLU A 821 2.30 -3.66 -18.81
C GLU A 821 3.46 -2.96 -19.54
N GLY A 822 4.66 -3.52 -19.39
CA GLY A 822 5.87 -2.99 -19.99
C GLY A 822 7.12 -3.66 -19.42
N GLY A 823 8.24 -2.93 -19.44
CA GLY A 823 9.44 -3.35 -18.70
C GLY A 823 9.27 -3.18 -17.20
N THR A 824 10.09 -3.87 -16.40
CA THR A 824 10.17 -3.65 -14.96
C THR A 824 10.54 -2.20 -14.68
N GLU A 825 9.66 -1.47 -14.00
CA GLU A 825 9.91 -0.18 -13.36
C GLU A 825 10.43 0.91 -14.31
N LEU A 826 9.84 1.00 -15.51
CA LEU A 826 10.10 2.07 -16.47
C LEU A 826 8.93 3.05 -16.54
N TYR A 827 9.22 4.35 -16.56
CA TYR A 827 8.21 5.37 -16.86
C TYR A 827 7.65 5.17 -18.27
N ILE A 828 6.33 5.20 -18.37
CA ILE A 828 5.61 5.09 -19.63
C ILE A 828 5.67 6.44 -20.33
N LYS A 829 5.91 6.41 -21.64
CA LYS A 829 5.98 7.60 -22.49
C LYS A 829 4.80 7.67 -23.44
N ILE A 830 4.25 8.87 -23.62
CA ILE A 830 3.28 9.21 -24.67
C ILE A 830 3.91 10.34 -25.48
N ASN A 831 4.05 10.15 -26.79
CA ASN A 831 4.72 11.09 -27.69
C ASN A 831 6.15 11.46 -27.21
N ASP A 832 6.90 10.46 -26.74
CA ASP A 832 8.23 10.56 -26.09
C ASP A 832 8.30 11.32 -24.75
N GLU A 833 7.23 12.00 -24.31
CA GLU A 833 7.12 12.65 -23.00
C GLU A 833 6.84 11.64 -21.87
N ASP A 834 7.52 11.78 -20.73
CA ASP A 834 7.29 10.90 -19.56
C ASP A 834 5.95 11.20 -18.89
N THR A 835 5.05 10.21 -18.88
CA THR A 835 3.72 10.35 -18.29
C THR A 835 3.72 10.46 -16.77
N GLY A 836 4.81 10.05 -16.11
CA GLY A 836 4.91 9.87 -14.66
C GLY A 836 4.38 8.53 -14.15
N VAL A 837 3.53 7.84 -14.92
CA VAL A 837 3.07 6.48 -14.60
C VAL A 837 4.14 5.45 -14.99
N MET A 838 4.27 4.39 -14.20
CA MET A 838 5.31 3.36 -14.35
C MET A 838 4.74 2.00 -14.77
N SER A 839 5.42 1.30 -15.68
CA SER A 839 5.06 -0.06 -16.09
C SER A 839 5.56 -1.12 -15.11
N GLY A 840 4.76 -2.16 -14.90
CA GLY A 840 4.99 -3.21 -13.90
C GLY A 840 4.55 -2.82 -12.48
N HIS A 841 4.12 -1.57 -12.27
CA HIS A 841 3.69 -1.04 -10.98
C HIS A 841 2.16 -1.10 -10.80
N ALA A 842 1.72 -1.03 -9.55
CA ALA A 842 0.32 -1.10 -9.12
C ALA A 842 -0.16 0.28 -8.65
N TYR A 843 -1.42 0.60 -8.97
CA TYR A 843 -2.05 1.89 -8.64
C TYR A 843 -3.50 1.66 -8.17
N GLY A 844 -3.93 2.40 -7.15
CA GLY A 844 -5.33 2.42 -6.71
C GLY A 844 -6.18 3.33 -7.59
N ILE A 845 -7.45 2.96 -7.83
CA ILE A 845 -8.46 3.86 -8.40
C ILE A 845 -9.38 4.25 -7.26
N LEU A 846 -9.20 5.45 -6.72
CA LEU A 846 -9.93 5.93 -5.53
C LEU A 846 -11.32 6.43 -5.90
N ASP A 847 -11.46 7.09 -7.06
CA ASP A 847 -12.71 7.71 -7.46
C ASP A 847 -12.82 7.93 -8.98
N MET A 848 -14.03 8.19 -9.47
CA MET A 848 -14.34 8.58 -10.85
C MET A 848 -15.64 9.39 -10.97
N PHE A 849 -15.64 10.38 -11.86
CA PHE A 849 -16.77 11.29 -12.09
C PHE A 849 -16.77 11.91 -13.50
N GLU A 850 -17.85 12.62 -13.83
CA GLU A 850 -18.03 13.34 -15.10
C GLU A 850 -18.23 14.85 -14.90
N ILE A 851 -17.32 15.68 -15.42
CA ILE A 851 -17.44 17.15 -15.41
C ILE A 851 -18.22 17.61 -16.67
N PRO A 852 -19.30 18.39 -16.59
CA PRO A 852 -20.04 18.87 -17.78
C PRO A 852 -19.26 19.90 -18.61
N ASP A 853 -18.99 19.62 -19.90
CA ASP A 853 -18.25 20.56 -20.76
C ASP A 853 -19.15 21.63 -21.39
N GLN A 854 -19.37 22.71 -20.63
CA GLN A 854 -20.12 23.89 -21.05
C GLN A 854 -19.51 24.63 -22.27
N SER A 855 -18.27 24.32 -22.68
CA SER A 855 -17.62 24.98 -23.83
C SER A 855 -17.90 24.31 -25.18
N CYS A 856 -18.64 23.20 -25.18
CA CYS A 856 -19.09 22.53 -26.39
C CYS A 856 -20.53 22.97 -26.77
N ASN A 857 -20.74 23.41 -28.03
CA ASN A 857 -22.09 23.55 -28.64
C ASN A 857 -22.85 22.20 -28.82
N ASN A 858 -22.42 21.14 -28.13
CA ASN A 858 -23.13 19.88 -27.98
C ASN A 858 -23.24 19.60 -26.48
N TYR A 859 -24.44 19.72 -25.91
CA TYR A 859 -24.80 19.44 -24.50
C TYR A 859 -24.65 17.94 -24.09
N HIS A 860 -23.82 17.18 -24.81
CA HIS A 860 -23.64 15.73 -24.68
C HIS A 860 -22.15 15.34 -24.60
N LYS A 861 -21.30 16.26 -24.14
CA LYS A 861 -19.89 16.00 -23.82
C LYS A 861 -19.59 16.37 -22.37
N SER A 862 -18.99 15.41 -21.67
CA SER A 862 -18.42 15.55 -20.34
C SER A 862 -16.92 15.25 -20.39
N HIS A 863 -16.20 15.61 -19.34
CA HIS A 863 -14.85 15.13 -19.08
C HIS A 863 -14.92 13.99 -18.05
N ARG A 864 -14.60 12.78 -18.49
CA ARG A 864 -14.52 11.57 -17.65
C ARG A 864 -13.18 11.53 -16.94
N ILE A 865 -13.19 11.65 -15.61
CA ILE A 865 -12.00 11.76 -14.75
C ILE A 865 -11.93 10.57 -13.80
N LEU A 866 -10.71 10.15 -13.46
CA LEU A 866 -10.43 9.21 -12.37
C LEU A 866 -9.43 9.85 -11.39
N LYS A 867 -9.64 9.67 -10.09
CA LYS A 867 -8.66 9.91 -9.01
C LYS A 867 -7.85 8.62 -8.83
N ILE A 868 -6.54 8.70 -9.00
CA ILE A 868 -5.63 7.54 -9.00
C ILE A 868 -4.50 7.75 -8.00
N ARG A 869 -4.09 6.67 -7.34
CA ARG A 869 -3.17 6.63 -6.21
C ARG A 869 -1.93 5.82 -6.55
N ASN A 870 -0.75 6.43 -6.42
CA ASN A 870 0.54 5.74 -6.44
C ASN A 870 0.93 5.35 -5.00
N PRO A 871 1.04 4.05 -4.65
CA PRO A 871 1.36 3.60 -3.29
C PRO A 871 2.78 4.00 -2.81
N TRP A 872 3.59 4.69 -3.62
CA TRP A 872 4.91 5.17 -3.24
C TRP A 872 4.91 6.39 -2.32
N GLY A 873 3.79 7.12 -2.21
CA GLY A 873 3.77 8.40 -1.49
C GLY A 873 4.29 9.60 -2.30
N TYR A 874 4.53 9.41 -3.61
CA TYR A 874 4.98 10.41 -4.59
C TYR A 874 4.87 9.83 -6.02
N GLY A 875 5.11 10.66 -7.04
CA GLY A 875 5.35 10.21 -8.41
C GLY A 875 4.07 10.11 -9.24
N GLU A 876 3.58 11.27 -9.67
CA GLU A 876 2.24 11.46 -10.24
C GLU A 876 2.21 11.61 -11.76
N TRP A 877 0.99 11.60 -12.33
CA TRP A 877 0.72 11.90 -13.75
C TRP A 877 1.18 13.31 -14.14
N LYS A 878 1.85 13.45 -15.29
CA LYS A 878 2.56 14.69 -15.71
C LYS A 878 2.00 15.37 -16.96
N LEU A 879 0.94 14.83 -17.55
CA LEU A 879 0.29 15.39 -18.75
C LEU A 879 -1.11 15.92 -18.40
N LYS A 880 -1.82 16.51 -19.37
CA LYS A 880 -3.15 17.15 -19.19
C LYS A 880 -4.02 16.50 -18.10
N TRP A 881 -4.46 17.32 -17.14
CA TRP A 881 -5.06 16.98 -15.82
C TRP A 881 -4.08 16.75 -14.66
N SER A 882 -2.77 16.82 -14.89
CA SER A 882 -1.71 16.94 -13.86
C SER A 882 -1.58 18.35 -13.30
N GLU A 883 -0.88 18.50 -12.17
CA GLU A 883 -0.40 19.80 -11.67
C GLU A 883 0.85 20.35 -12.39
N ASN A 884 1.49 19.56 -13.27
CA ASN A 884 2.63 20.03 -14.08
C ASN A 884 2.28 21.34 -14.84
N PRO A 885 3.00 22.46 -14.66
CA PRO A 885 2.68 23.76 -15.26
C PRO A 885 2.52 23.78 -16.78
N ASP A 886 3.20 22.89 -17.51
CA ASP A 886 3.04 22.76 -18.98
C ASP A 886 1.64 22.21 -19.37
N TYR A 887 0.91 21.64 -18.41
CA TYR A 887 -0.31 20.87 -18.61
C TYR A 887 -1.45 21.14 -17.60
N SER A 888 -1.22 21.98 -16.60
CA SER A 888 -2.12 22.28 -15.47
C SER A 888 -3.42 22.96 -15.90
N ALA A 889 -3.41 23.77 -16.96
CA ALA A 889 -4.52 24.62 -17.40
C ALA A 889 -5.88 23.92 -17.68
N LYS A 890 -5.94 22.57 -17.67
CA LYS A 890 -7.21 21.82 -17.62
C LYS A 890 -7.69 21.49 -16.20
N LEU A 891 -6.79 21.20 -15.27
CA LEU A 891 -7.08 21.01 -13.86
C LEU A 891 -7.43 22.37 -13.22
N ASP A 892 -6.57 23.39 -13.40
CA ASP A 892 -6.74 24.73 -12.82
C ASP A 892 -8.08 25.37 -13.19
N LYS A 893 -8.60 25.11 -14.40
CA LYS A 893 -9.91 25.59 -14.86
C LYS A 893 -11.08 24.98 -14.07
N TRP A 894 -10.92 23.77 -13.53
CA TRP A 894 -12.00 22.95 -12.99
C TRP A 894 -11.82 22.58 -11.51
N ILE A 895 -10.71 22.96 -10.86
CA ILE A 895 -10.43 22.59 -9.46
C ILE A 895 -11.53 23.05 -8.50
N ASP A 896 -12.06 24.27 -8.68
CA ASP A 896 -13.19 24.79 -7.89
C ASP A 896 -14.46 23.91 -8.03
N TRP A 897 -14.71 23.38 -9.23
CA TRP A 897 -15.84 22.48 -9.49
C TRP A 897 -15.60 21.09 -8.89
N ILE A 898 -14.36 20.61 -8.90
CA ILE A 898 -13.98 19.33 -8.29
C ILE A 898 -14.11 19.41 -6.77
N ASN A 899 -13.74 20.54 -6.16
CA ASN A 899 -13.93 20.81 -4.74
C ASN A 899 -15.43 20.89 -4.38
N ASP A 900 -16.24 21.60 -5.17
CA ASP A 900 -17.71 21.65 -5.05
C ASP A 900 -18.36 20.26 -5.21
N TYR A 901 -17.82 19.40 -6.08
CA TYR A 901 -18.25 18.00 -6.23
C TYR A 901 -17.96 17.18 -4.96
N TYR A 902 -16.72 17.21 -4.44
CA TYR A 902 -16.38 16.46 -3.23
C TYR A 902 -17.16 16.92 -2.00
N GLN A 903 -17.33 18.23 -1.79
CA GLN A 903 -18.14 18.72 -0.67
C GLN A 903 -19.57 18.17 -0.71
N LYS A 904 -20.21 18.13 -1.89
CA LYS A 904 -21.57 17.58 -2.05
C LYS A 904 -21.65 16.08 -1.83
N GLU A 905 -20.66 15.31 -2.29
CA GLU A 905 -20.64 13.86 -2.04
C GLU A 905 -20.31 13.54 -0.57
N ILE A 906 -19.50 14.37 0.12
CA ILE A 906 -19.26 14.30 1.56
C ILE A 906 -20.53 14.64 2.36
N GLU A 907 -21.23 15.71 2.02
CA GLU A 907 -22.54 16.06 2.61
C GLU A 907 -23.56 14.93 2.41
N LYS A 908 -23.60 14.35 1.21
CA LYS A 908 -24.49 13.24 0.86
C LYS A 908 -24.15 11.95 1.60
N ALA A 909 -22.86 11.60 1.71
CA ALA A 909 -22.41 10.43 2.47
C ALA A 909 -22.83 10.54 3.95
N LYS A 910 -22.61 11.71 4.56
CA LYS A 910 -23.06 12.01 5.93
C LYS A 910 -24.59 11.93 6.09
N GLN A 911 -25.37 12.33 5.09
CA GLN A 911 -26.84 12.16 5.08
C GLN A 911 -27.30 10.71 4.85
N GLU A 912 -26.54 9.92 4.10
CA GLU A 912 -26.83 8.50 3.81
C GLU A 912 -26.29 7.54 4.88
N GLY A 913 -25.57 8.03 5.90
CA GLY A 913 -24.92 7.20 6.92
C GLY A 913 -23.76 6.37 6.35
N LYS A 914 -22.96 6.97 5.48
CA LYS A 914 -21.85 6.32 4.74
C LYS A 914 -20.55 7.08 4.89
N GLU A 915 -19.45 6.38 4.61
CA GLU A 915 -18.12 6.95 4.59
C GLU A 915 -18.00 8.09 3.55
N PRO A 916 -17.60 9.31 3.95
CA PRO A 916 -17.30 10.40 3.02
C PRO A 916 -16.13 10.07 2.08
N PRO A 917 -16.22 10.41 0.78
CA PRO A 917 -15.09 10.22 -0.14
C PRO A 917 -13.94 11.18 0.20
N GLU A 918 -12.73 10.63 0.31
CA GLU A 918 -11.50 11.40 0.53
C GLU A 918 -11.35 12.51 -0.55
N PRO A 919 -11.25 13.80 -0.19
CA PRO A 919 -11.14 14.90 -1.14
C PRO A 919 -9.79 14.90 -1.88
N TYR A 920 -9.58 15.83 -2.80
CA TYR A 920 -8.28 16.04 -3.46
C TYR A 920 -7.53 17.23 -2.85
N VAL A 921 -6.25 17.05 -2.55
CA VAL A 921 -5.40 18.09 -1.95
C VAL A 921 -4.45 18.65 -3.02
N TYR A 922 -4.84 19.75 -3.64
CA TYR A 922 -4.06 20.40 -4.70
C TYR A 922 -2.73 20.96 -4.14
N GLY A 923 -1.64 20.75 -4.87
CA GLY A 923 -0.29 21.24 -4.54
C GLY A 923 0.59 20.29 -3.73
N GLN A 924 0.23 19.01 -3.59
CA GLN A 924 1.07 18.00 -2.93
C GLN A 924 1.42 16.84 -3.86
N ASP A 925 2.71 16.58 -4.08
CA ASP A 925 3.20 15.29 -4.59
C ASP A 925 3.13 14.25 -3.45
N ASP A 926 1.91 13.79 -3.16
CA ASP A 926 1.67 12.66 -2.25
C ASP A 926 1.51 11.33 -3.01
N GLY A 927 1.46 11.37 -4.35
CA GLY A 927 1.23 10.25 -5.25
C GLY A 927 -0.21 10.16 -5.77
N THR A 928 -1.09 11.09 -5.43
CA THR A 928 -2.51 11.09 -5.78
C THR A 928 -2.79 12.10 -6.89
N PHE A 929 -3.36 11.65 -8.01
CA PHE A 929 -3.53 12.49 -9.19
C PHE A 929 -4.84 12.25 -9.94
N PHE A 930 -5.28 13.27 -10.68
CA PHE A 930 -6.34 13.12 -11.67
C PHE A 930 -5.79 12.76 -13.05
N MET A 931 -6.49 11.88 -13.75
CA MET A 931 -6.33 11.72 -15.19
C MET A 931 -7.67 11.49 -15.90
N CYS A 932 -7.77 11.85 -17.17
CA CYS A 932 -8.97 11.56 -17.94
C CYS A 932 -8.98 10.11 -18.47
N PHE A 933 -10.17 9.52 -18.56
CA PHE A 933 -10.39 8.11 -18.95
C PHE A 933 -9.74 7.74 -20.31
N LYS A 934 -9.66 8.69 -21.26
CA LYS A 934 -8.94 8.48 -22.54
C LYS A 934 -7.45 8.21 -22.31
N SER A 935 -6.81 9.01 -21.45
CA SER A 935 -5.40 8.82 -21.10
C SER A 935 -5.21 7.54 -20.29
N TRP A 936 -6.09 7.26 -19.32
CA TRP A 936 -6.08 6.02 -18.55
C TRP A 936 -6.09 4.79 -19.47
N ARG A 937 -7.02 4.73 -20.45
CA ARG A 937 -7.07 3.64 -21.44
C ARG A 937 -5.90 3.57 -22.42
N THR A 938 -5.04 4.58 -22.47
CA THR A 938 -3.82 4.59 -23.28
C THR A 938 -2.60 4.10 -22.49
N VAL A 939 -2.62 4.24 -21.17
CA VAL A 939 -1.50 3.90 -20.26
C VAL A 939 -1.71 2.53 -19.59
N PHE A 940 -2.90 2.29 -19.04
CA PHE A 940 -3.18 1.12 -18.22
C PHE A 940 -3.75 -0.03 -19.07
N SER A 941 -3.23 -1.23 -18.83
CA SER A 941 -3.53 -2.46 -19.58
C SER A 941 -4.29 -3.49 -18.74
N ASN A 942 -4.46 -3.25 -17.45
CA ASN A 942 -5.18 -4.13 -16.53
C ASN A 942 -6.06 -3.30 -15.58
N LEU A 943 -7.32 -3.70 -15.47
CA LEU A 943 -8.23 -3.29 -14.40
C LEU A 943 -8.32 -4.46 -13.40
N PHE A 944 -8.16 -4.17 -12.12
CA PHE A 944 -8.38 -5.10 -11.02
C PHE A 944 -9.67 -4.72 -10.31
N GLN A 945 -10.48 -5.70 -9.94
CA GLN A 945 -11.75 -5.49 -9.25
C GLN A 945 -11.80 -6.41 -8.03
N CYS A 946 -12.23 -5.89 -6.89
CA CYS A 946 -12.64 -6.70 -5.75
C CYS A 946 -14.14 -6.52 -5.58
N ILE A 947 -14.88 -7.44 -6.19
CA ILE A 947 -16.31 -7.35 -6.45
C ILE A 947 -17.07 -7.64 -5.16
N ASP A 948 -17.84 -6.66 -4.68
CA ASP A 948 -18.96 -6.93 -3.79
C ASP A 948 -20.21 -7.16 -4.65
N PHE A 949 -20.90 -8.28 -4.42
CA PHE A 949 -22.08 -8.63 -5.20
C PHE A 949 -23.33 -7.98 -4.58
N PRO A 950 -24.24 -7.40 -5.38
CA PRO A 950 -25.49 -6.83 -4.86
C PRO A 950 -26.31 -7.85 -4.06
N LYS A 951 -27.02 -7.39 -3.01
CA LYS A 951 -27.71 -8.23 -2.02
C LYS A 951 -28.85 -9.13 -2.55
N ASP A 952 -29.19 -9.03 -3.84
CA ASP A 952 -30.14 -9.91 -4.54
C ASP A 952 -29.45 -11.07 -5.29
N TRP A 953 -28.11 -11.10 -5.31
CA TRP A 953 -27.33 -12.24 -5.79
C TRP A 953 -27.26 -13.36 -4.74
N SER A 954 -26.71 -14.50 -5.15
CA SER A 954 -26.62 -15.69 -4.31
C SER A 954 -25.39 -16.53 -4.65
N GLY A 955 -24.60 -16.87 -3.63
CA GLY A 955 -23.41 -17.71 -3.77
C GLY A 955 -23.62 -19.20 -3.46
N LEU A 956 -23.04 -20.07 -4.28
CA LEU A 956 -22.87 -21.52 -4.02
C LEU A 956 -21.44 -21.96 -4.34
N ARG A 957 -20.87 -22.83 -3.50
CA ARG A 957 -19.46 -23.26 -3.56
C ARG A 957 -19.31 -24.78 -3.60
N ALA A 958 -18.34 -25.24 -4.38
CA ALA A 958 -17.96 -26.64 -4.56
C ALA A 958 -16.46 -26.82 -4.35
N PHE A 959 -16.07 -27.72 -3.46
CA PHE A 959 -14.68 -28.12 -3.22
C PHE A 959 -14.39 -29.44 -3.94
N ASP A 960 -13.27 -29.53 -4.66
CA ASP A 960 -12.92 -30.71 -5.45
C ASP A 960 -11.41 -30.85 -5.68
N GLN A 961 -10.99 -31.97 -6.29
CA GLN A 961 -9.58 -32.22 -6.61
C GLN A 961 -9.44 -32.84 -8.00
N PHE A 962 -8.45 -32.37 -8.77
CA PHE A 962 -8.01 -33.08 -9.97
C PHE A 962 -7.25 -34.35 -9.58
N GLY A 963 -7.65 -35.50 -10.12
CA GLY A 963 -6.93 -36.76 -9.96
C GLY A 963 -5.94 -37.01 -11.08
N LEU A 964 -5.07 -38.01 -10.90
CA LEU A 964 -4.05 -38.44 -11.87
C LEU A 964 -4.60 -38.87 -13.25
N GLN A 965 -5.92 -38.99 -13.41
CA GLN A 965 -6.55 -39.21 -14.72
C GLN A 965 -7.60 -38.15 -15.09
N SER A 966 -8.01 -37.26 -14.19
CA SER A 966 -9.09 -36.28 -14.40
C SER A 966 -8.58 -34.85 -14.58
N SER A 967 -7.41 -34.70 -15.18
CA SER A 967 -6.70 -33.45 -15.44
C SER A 967 -6.28 -33.33 -16.92
N GLY A 968 -6.09 -32.10 -17.40
CA GLY A 968 -5.56 -31.79 -18.73
C GLY A 968 -6.49 -30.97 -19.64
N ALA A 969 -5.89 -30.11 -20.47
CA ALA A 969 -6.57 -29.16 -21.35
C ALA A 969 -6.91 -29.78 -22.73
N PRO A 970 -7.87 -29.20 -23.48
CA PRO A 970 -8.27 -29.73 -24.79
C PRO A 970 -7.24 -29.33 -25.86
N MET A 971 -6.37 -30.27 -26.24
CA MET A 971 -5.40 -30.09 -27.33
C MET A 971 -6.02 -30.42 -28.69
N LYS A 972 -5.43 -29.89 -29.78
CA LYS A 972 -5.90 -30.02 -31.17
C LYS A 972 -5.99 -31.46 -31.75
N ASN A 973 -5.68 -32.50 -30.98
CA ASN A 973 -5.81 -33.90 -31.41
C ASN A 973 -7.12 -34.50 -30.88
N GLU A 974 -7.80 -35.32 -31.69
CA GLU A 974 -9.14 -35.82 -31.38
C GLU A 974 -9.20 -36.64 -30.08
N ALA A 975 -8.16 -37.43 -29.78
CA ALA A 975 -8.08 -38.20 -28.54
C ALA A 975 -8.08 -37.31 -27.30
N SER A 976 -7.41 -36.15 -27.33
CA SER A 976 -7.42 -35.15 -26.25
C SER A 976 -8.77 -34.44 -26.14
N LEU A 977 -9.42 -34.09 -27.26
CA LEU A 977 -10.75 -33.45 -27.25
C LEU A 977 -11.84 -34.35 -26.64
N ILE A 978 -11.72 -35.68 -26.82
CA ILE A 978 -12.60 -36.66 -26.19
C ILE A 978 -12.24 -36.84 -24.71
N GLN A 979 -10.95 -37.05 -24.41
CA GLN A 979 -10.48 -37.25 -23.04
C GLN A 979 -10.75 -36.06 -22.12
N TYR A 980 -10.59 -34.83 -22.59
CA TYR A 980 -10.94 -33.61 -21.85
C TYR A 980 -12.37 -33.68 -21.29
N ALA A 981 -13.34 -33.98 -22.15
CA ALA A 981 -14.74 -34.03 -21.75
C ALA A 981 -15.03 -35.26 -20.86
N GLN A 982 -14.49 -36.44 -21.21
CA GLN A 982 -14.81 -37.68 -20.51
C GLN A 982 -14.12 -37.84 -19.15
N LYS A 983 -12.99 -37.14 -18.91
CA LYS A 983 -12.16 -37.36 -17.72
C LYS A 983 -12.17 -36.22 -16.71
N ASN A 984 -12.18 -34.96 -17.16
CA ASN A 984 -12.21 -33.83 -16.23
C ASN A 984 -13.55 -33.79 -15.48
N PRO A 985 -13.60 -33.27 -14.24
CA PRO A 985 -14.87 -33.05 -13.54
C PRO A 985 -15.83 -32.20 -14.38
N GLN A 986 -17.10 -32.60 -14.45
CA GLN A 986 -18.14 -31.78 -15.06
C GLN A 986 -19.22 -31.43 -14.04
N TYR A 987 -19.52 -30.15 -13.91
CA TYR A 987 -20.61 -29.65 -13.07
C TYR A 987 -21.76 -29.24 -14.00
N ILE A 988 -22.83 -30.00 -13.93
CA ILE A 988 -24.03 -29.87 -14.76
C ILE A 988 -24.93 -28.84 -14.10
N LEU A 989 -25.00 -27.67 -14.70
CA LEU A 989 -25.88 -26.56 -14.35
C LEU A 989 -27.20 -26.70 -15.13
N GLU A 990 -28.32 -26.60 -14.45
CA GLU A 990 -29.67 -26.56 -15.00
C GLU A 990 -30.42 -25.36 -14.44
N LEU A 991 -30.77 -24.41 -15.30
CA LEU A 991 -31.67 -23.30 -15.00
C LEU A 991 -33.11 -23.70 -15.34
N LYS A 992 -34.08 -23.21 -14.55
CA LYS A 992 -35.51 -23.60 -14.58
C LYS A 992 -36.48 -22.41 -14.63
N ARG A 993 -36.04 -21.30 -15.21
CA ARG A 993 -36.76 -20.02 -15.30
C ARG A 993 -37.79 -20.02 -16.44
N LYS A 994 -38.60 -18.96 -16.58
CA LYS A 994 -39.59 -18.89 -17.67
C LYS A 994 -38.89 -18.70 -19.01
N LYS A 995 -39.56 -19.11 -20.09
CA LYS A 995 -38.99 -19.08 -21.45
C LYS A 995 -38.88 -17.64 -21.96
N GLY A 996 -37.70 -17.05 -21.78
CA GLY A 996 -37.37 -15.68 -22.17
C GLY A 996 -36.41 -15.03 -21.17
N ASP A 997 -36.50 -15.46 -19.91
CA ASP A 997 -35.68 -14.98 -18.81
C ASP A 997 -34.21 -15.42 -18.99
N LYS A 998 -33.29 -14.58 -18.48
CA LYS A 998 -31.87 -14.89 -18.33
C LYS A 998 -31.48 -14.75 -16.86
N THR A 999 -30.51 -15.55 -16.44
CA THR A 999 -29.77 -15.36 -15.19
C THR A 999 -28.42 -14.75 -15.52
N ASN A 1000 -28.06 -13.66 -14.87
CA ASN A 1000 -26.68 -13.20 -14.83
C ASN A 1000 -25.94 -14.00 -13.76
N MET A 1001 -24.73 -14.44 -14.11
CA MET A 1001 -23.96 -15.38 -13.32
C MET A 1001 -22.47 -15.07 -13.45
N TYR A 1002 -21.72 -15.37 -12.42
CA TYR A 1002 -20.26 -15.27 -12.38
C TYR A 1002 -19.73 -16.58 -11.79
N ILE A 1003 -18.89 -17.30 -12.54
CA ILE A 1003 -18.23 -18.52 -12.05
C ILE A 1003 -16.76 -18.22 -11.86
N GLN A 1004 -16.25 -18.49 -10.65
CA GLN A 1004 -14.84 -18.43 -10.32
C GLN A 1004 -14.31 -19.85 -10.06
N MET A 1005 -13.06 -20.09 -10.45
CA MET A 1005 -12.26 -21.25 -10.07
C MET A 1005 -11.00 -20.76 -9.36
N GLN A 1006 -10.78 -21.25 -8.14
CA GLN A 1006 -9.57 -20.98 -7.36
C GLN A 1006 -8.74 -22.26 -7.17
N GLN A 1007 -7.42 -22.17 -7.33
CA GLN A 1007 -6.45 -23.17 -6.88
C GLN A 1007 -5.71 -22.70 -5.62
N THR A 1008 -4.96 -23.61 -4.98
CA THR A 1008 -4.17 -23.33 -3.76
C THR A 1008 -3.24 -22.12 -3.94
N ASP A 1009 -3.18 -21.25 -2.93
CA ASP A 1009 -2.27 -20.09 -2.92
C ASP A 1009 -0.81 -20.53 -2.76
N GLY A 1010 0.01 -20.34 -3.79
CA GLY A 1010 1.43 -20.68 -3.76
C GLY A 1010 2.26 -19.90 -2.73
N ARG A 1011 1.77 -18.75 -2.24
CA ARG A 1011 2.46 -17.93 -1.23
C ARG A 1011 2.42 -18.53 0.19
N LEU A 1012 1.63 -19.58 0.40
CA LEU A 1012 1.54 -20.34 1.67
C LEU A 1012 2.61 -21.46 1.79
N PHE A 1013 3.55 -21.55 0.85
CA PHE A 1013 4.58 -22.57 0.78
C PHE A 1013 5.97 -21.95 0.95
N LEU A 1014 6.85 -22.59 1.73
CA LEU A 1014 8.13 -21.98 2.10
C LEU A 1014 9.15 -22.00 0.96
N GLY A 1015 9.71 -20.83 0.64
CA GLY A 1015 10.72 -20.65 -0.42
C GLY A 1015 10.16 -20.57 -1.84
N GLU A 1016 8.86 -20.78 -2.01
CA GLU A 1016 8.17 -20.57 -3.28
C GLU A 1016 8.02 -19.06 -3.57
N ARG A 1017 8.26 -18.67 -4.82
CA ARG A 1017 8.21 -17.27 -5.27
C ARG A 1017 7.24 -17.10 -6.42
N TYR A 1018 6.58 -15.94 -6.48
CA TYR A 1018 5.67 -15.57 -7.55
C TYR A 1018 6.32 -15.79 -8.95
N PRO A 1019 5.65 -16.44 -9.92
CA PRO A 1019 4.24 -16.86 -9.95
C PRO A 1019 3.99 -18.31 -9.46
N PHE A 1020 4.80 -18.80 -8.51
CA PHE A 1020 4.66 -20.07 -7.79
C PHE A 1020 4.52 -21.34 -8.67
N PRO A 1021 5.35 -21.52 -9.74
CA PRO A 1021 5.15 -22.55 -10.75
C PRO A 1021 5.33 -23.99 -10.25
N ASN A 1022 5.96 -24.21 -9.09
CA ASN A 1022 6.14 -25.56 -8.53
C ASN A 1022 4.88 -26.03 -7.81
N VAL A 1023 4.14 -25.12 -7.16
CA VAL A 1023 2.85 -25.41 -6.50
C VAL A 1023 1.71 -25.26 -7.50
N MET A 1024 1.43 -24.03 -7.95
CA MET A 1024 0.32 -23.71 -8.84
C MET A 1024 0.56 -24.24 -10.26
N LYS A 1025 -0.52 -24.46 -11.02
CA LYS A 1025 -0.46 -24.86 -12.44
C LYS A 1025 -1.32 -23.92 -13.29
N PRO A 1026 -1.07 -23.80 -14.61
CA PRO A 1026 -1.95 -22.99 -15.45
C PRO A 1026 -3.29 -23.69 -15.59
N ILE A 1027 -4.37 -23.01 -15.18
CA ILE A 1027 -5.75 -23.51 -15.15
C ILE A 1027 -6.61 -22.77 -16.18
N LEU A 1028 -7.72 -23.41 -16.60
CA LEU A 1028 -8.71 -22.89 -17.54
C LEU A 1028 -10.10 -23.41 -17.15
N LEU A 1029 -11.08 -22.52 -17.12
CA LEU A 1029 -12.49 -22.83 -16.86
C LEU A 1029 -13.30 -22.62 -18.14
N CYS A 1030 -14.15 -23.59 -18.51
CA CYS A 1030 -15.01 -23.51 -19.69
C CYS A 1030 -16.45 -23.91 -19.37
N VAL A 1031 -17.43 -23.20 -19.96
CA VAL A 1031 -18.86 -23.47 -19.83
C VAL A 1031 -19.43 -23.79 -21.21
N PHE A 1032 -20.01 -24.99 -21.36
CA PHE A 1032 -20.59 -25.48 -22.62
C PHE A 1032 -22.11 -25.57 -22.50
N SER A 1033 -22.83 -25.22 -23.56
CA SER A 1033 -24.26 -25.51 -23.71
C SER A 1033 -24.49 -27.01 -23.97
N LEU A 1034 -25.52 -27.56 -23.33
CA LEU A 1034 -25.93 -28.96 -23.48
C LEU A 1034 -27.29 -29.06 -24.19
N GLY A 1035 -27.51 -30.15 -24.93
CA GLY A 1035 -28.85 -30.52 -25.37
C GLY A 1035 -29.72 -30.91 -24.17
N GLN A 1036 -31.04 -30.71 -24.26
CA GLN A 1036 -31.96 -30.95 -23.13
C GLN A 1036 -31.83 -32.37 -22.54
N THR A 1037 -31.49 -33.37 -23.38
CA THR A 1037 -31.29 -34.78 -23.04
C THR A 1037 -29.84 -35.14 -22.65
N ASP A 1038 -28.85 -34.28 -22.90
CA ASP A 1038 -27.44 -34.60 -22.73
C ASP A 1038 -27.09 -34.67 -21.24
N LYS A 1039 -26.64 -35.83 -20.74
CA LYS A 1039 -26.29 -35.96 -19.30
C LYS A 1039 -24.99 -35.26 -18.93
N CYS A 1040 -24.08 -35.12 -19.89
CA CYS A 1040 -22.78 -34.44 -19.79
C CYS A 1040 -22.20 -34.20 -21.18
N LEU A 1041 -21.17 -33.36 -21.29
CA LEU A 1041 -20.42 -33.15 -22.52
C LEU A 1041 -19.67 -34.44 -22.91
N GLN A 1042 -19.83 -34.89 -24.16
CA GLN A 1042 -19.22 -36.15 -24.64
C GLN A 1042 -17.83 -35.97 -25.28
N LYS A 1043 -17.57 -34.79 -25.84
CA LYS A 1043 -16.35 -34.37 -26.53
C LYS A 1043 -16.33 -32.83 -26.53
N PHE A 1044 -15.14 -32.23 -26.46
CA PHE A 1044 -14.98 -30.78 -26.64
C PHE A 1044 -15.51 -30.32 -28.01
N ASP A 1045 -16.34 -29.28 -27.99
CA ASP A 1045 -16.96 -28.64 -29.16
C ASP A 1045 -16.92 -27.13 -28.93
N ASP A 1046 -16.14 -26.41 -29.75
CA ASP A 1046 -15.88 -24.97 -29.59
C ASP A 1046 -17.15 -24.13 -29.81
N LYS A 1047 -18.05 -24.59 -30.70
CA LYS A 1047 -19.34 -23.96 -30.99
C LYS A 1047 -20.35 -24.05 -29.86
N LYS A 1048 -20.12 -24.91 -28.86
CA LYS A 1048 -20.97 -25.04 -27.68
C LYS A 1048 -20.50 -24.17 -26.50
N ILE A 1049 -19.30 -23.61 -26.55
CA ILE A 1049 -18.80 -22.72 -25.49
C ILE A 1049 -19.71 -21.48 -25.39
N VAL A 1050 -20.25 -21.23 -24.21
CA VAL A 1050 -21.02 -20.01 -23.89
C VAL A 1050 -20.23 -19.04 -23.00
N ALA A 1051 -19.24 -19.54 -22.26
CA ALA A 1051 -18.32 -18.75 -21.46
C ALA A 1051 -17.00 -19.51 -21.21
N SER A 1052 -15.92 -18.79 -20.91
CA SER A 1052 -14.65 -19.38 -20.47
C SER A 1052 -13.75 -18.33 -19.84
N SER A 1053 -12.74 -18.75 -19.07
CA SER A 1053 -11.67 -17.88 -18.56
C SER A 1053 -10.65 -17.45 -19.62
N GLY A 1054 -11.04 -17.47 -20.90
CA GLY A 1054 -10.24 -17.09 -22.07
C GLY A 1054 -9.09 -18.05 -22.40
N LYS A 1055 -8.04 -18.08 -21.57
CA LYS A 1055 -6.79 -18.81 -21.81
C LYS A 1055 -6.28 -19.47 -20.52
N LEU A 1056 -5.48 -20.52 -20.67
CA LEU A 1056 -4.75 -21.15 -19.58
C LEU A 1056 -3.89 -20.11 -18.84
N ASN A 1057 -4.11 -19.95 -17.53
CA ASN A 1057 -3.52 -18.87 -16.73
C ASN A 1057 -3.00 -19.39 -15.38
N LEU A 1058 -1.87 -18.87 -14.91
CA LEU A 1058 -1.20 -19.26 -13.66
C LEU A 1058 -1.60 -18.34 -12.49
N ARG A 1059 -2.84 -17.82 -12.49
CA ARG A 1059 -3.39 -17.07 -11.35
C ARG A 1059 -3.94 -18.03 -10.29
N ARG A 1060 -4.06 -17.52 -9.05
CA ARG A 1060 -4.73 -18.23 -7.94
C ARG A 1060 -6.21 -18.42 -8.27
N GLU A 1061 -6.84 -17.37 -8.80
CA GLU A 1061 -8.20 -17.38 -9.33
C GLU A 1061 -8.26 -17.11 -10.83
N ILE A 1062 -9.19 -17.78 -11.48
CA ILE A 1062 -9.69 -17.48 -12.82
C ILE A 1062 -11.22 -17.49 -12.78
N ASP A 1063 -11.85 -16.84 -13.74
CA ASP A 1063 -13.28 -16.53 -13.71
C ASP A 1063 -13.93 -16.75 -15.09
N THR A 1064 -15.21 -16.41 -15.24
CA THR A 1064 -15.91 -16.38 -16.53
C THR A 1064 -16.30 -14.98 -17.01
N ASN A 1065 -15.94 -13.92 -16.26
CA ASN A 1065 -16.55 -12.58 -16.29
C ASN A 1065 -18.09 -12.64 -16.02
N ASP A 1066 -18.76 -11.49 -16.06
CA ASP A 1066 -20.24 -11.39 -16.01
C ASP A 1066 -20.85 -12.12 -17.24
N ILE A 1067 -21.58 -13.22 -17.03
CA ILE A 1067 -22.21 -14.01 -18.11
C ILE A 1067 -23.73 -14.11 -17.96
N SER A 1068 -24.46 -13.90 -19.05
CA SER A 1068 -25.93 -13.84 -19.05
C SER A 1068 -26.54 -15.07 -19.74
N LEU A 1069 -26.86 -16.09 -18.95
CA LEU A 1069 -27.30 -17.41 -19.41
C LEU A 1069 -28.83 -17.50 -19.52
N SER A 1070 -29.33 -17.99 -20.66
CA SER A 1070 -30.75 -18.30 -20.84
C SER A 1070 -31.17 -19.58 -20.12
N ASN A 1071 -32.46 -19.71 -19.80
CA ASN A 1071 -33.05 -20.97 -19.32
C ASN A 1071 -32.62 -22.19 -20.16
N GLY A 1072 -32.03 -23.20 -19.54
CA GLY A 1072 -31.36 -24.31 -20.25
C GLY A 1072 -30.38 -25.10 -19.38
N ARG A 1073 -29.58 -25.97 -20.01
CA ARG A 1073 -28.62 -26.87 -19.36
C ARG A 1073 -27.20 -26.64 -19.89
N TYR A 1074 -26.22 -26.69 -19.00
CA TYR A 1074 -24.82 -26.38 -19.28
C TYR A 1074 -23.87 -27.34 -18.55
N ALA A 1075 -22.67 -27.55 -19.09
CA ALA A 1075 -21.57 -28.24 -18.43
C ALA A 1075 -20.44 -27.24 -18.15
N VAL A 1076 -20.15 -27.03 -16.87
CA VAL A 1076 -19.00 -26.27 -16.38
C VAL A 1076 -17.85 -27.26 -16.16
N ILE A 1077 -16.71 -27.02 -16.80
CA ILE A 1077 -15.57 -27.95 -16.84
C ILE A 1077 -14.29 -27.17 -16.52
N PRO A 1078 -13.71 -27.32 -15.31
CA PRO A 1078 -12.37 -26.84 -15.01
C PRO A 1078 -11.31 -27.79 -15.56
N CYS A 1079 -10.12 -27.26 -15.87
CA CYS A 1079 -8.98 -28.07 -16.29
C CYS A 1079 -7.63 -27.42 -15.98
N THR A 1080 -6.59 -28.25 -15.99
CA THR A 1080 -5.17 -27.89 -15.94
C THR A 1080 -4.56 -27.92 -17.33
N LYS A 1081 -3.44 -27.23 -17.56
CA LYS A 1081 -2.68 -27.29 -18.83
C LYS A 1081 -2.28 -28.72 -19.21
N GLU A 1082 -1.81 -29.51 -18.25
CA GLU A 1082 -1.25 -30.85 -18.43
C GLU A 1082 -2.07 -31.88 -17.64
N GLY A 1083 -2.17 -33.09 -18.19
CA GLY A 1083 -2.84 -34.20 -17.51
C GLY A 1083 -1.93 -34.90 -16.49
N ALA A 1084 -2.54 -35.75 -15.65
CA ALA A 1084 -1.90 -36.42 -14.52
C ALA A 1084 -1.33 -35.46 -13.46
N GLN A 1085 -1.92 -34.28 -13.33
CA GLN A 1085 -1.64 -33.33 -12.24
C GLN A 1085 -2.68 -33.53 -11.13
N GLN A 1086 -2.22 -33.54 -9.88
CA GLN A 1086 -3.08 -33.53 -8.69
C GLN A 1086 -3.02 -32.14 -8.05
N ILE A 1087 -4.18 -31.47 -7.98
CA ILE A 1087 -4.34 -30.13 -7.42
C ILE A 1087 -5.75 -30.01 -6.86
N ASP A 1088 -5.88 -29.42 -5.69
CA ASP A 1088 -7.16 -29.01 -5.12
C ASP A 1088 -7.67 -27.74 -5.81
N PHE A 1089 -8.98 -27.66 -6.02
CA PHE A 1089 -9.62 -26.46 -6.53
C PHE A 1089 -11.03 -26.27 -5.96
N THR A 1090 -11.44 -25.01 -5.92
CA THR A 1090 -12.80 -24.61 -5.54
C THR A 1090 -13.48 -23.96 -6.73
N LEU A 1091 -14.75 -24.28 -6.96
CA LEU A 1091 -15.63 -23.52 -7.84
C LEU A 1091 -16.63 -22.72 -7.02
N SER A 1092 -16.73 -21.43 -7.30
CA SER A 1092 -17.71 -20.50 -6.72
C SER A 1092 -18.66 -20.04 -7.81
N PHE A 1093 -19.97 -20.12 -7.56
CA PHE A 1093 -21.04 -19.77 -8.48
C PHE A 1093 -21.90 -18.68 -7.85
N TYR A 1094 -21.84 -17.46 -8.38
CA TYR A 1094 -22.66 -16.33 -7.94
C TYR A 1094 -23.71 -16.03 -9.01
N PHE A 1095 -24.99 -15.84 -8.65
CA PHE A 1095 -26.10 -15.69 -9.61
C PHE A 1095 -27.25 -14.81 -9.11
N ASP A 1096 -27.98 -14.19 -10.04
CA ASP A 1096 -29.11 -13.25 -9.80
C ASP A 1096 -30.52 -13.88 -9.81
N CYS A 1097 -30.62 -15.17 -9.47
CA CYS A 1097 -31.90 -15.89 -9.46
C CYS A 1097 -32.13 -16.70 -8.19
N ASP A 1098 -33.39 -16.99 -7.90
CA ASP A 1098 -33.78 -17.76 -6.71
C ASP A 1098 -33.08 -19.13 -6.66
N LYS A 1099 -32.61 -19.53 -5.46
CA LYS A 1099 -31.86 -20.78 -5.24
C LYS A 1099 -32.64 -22.06 -5.62
N SER A 1100 -33.95 -21.98 -5.88
CA SER A 1100 -34.79 -23.06 -6.41
C SER A 1100 -34.95 -23.06 -7.95
N GLU A 1101 -34.67 -21.94 -8.63
CA GLU A 1101 -34.67 -21.84 -10.10
C GLU A 1101 -33.37 -22.39 -10.73
N ILE A 1102 -32.38 -22.75 -9.92
CA ILE A 1102 -31.07 -23.25 -10.32
C ILE A 1102 -30.78 -24.62 -9.70
N SER A 1103 -30.07 -25.48 -10.43
CA SER A 1103 -29.56 -26.75 -9.91
C SER A 1103 -28.17 -27.03 -10.48
N ILE A 1104 -27.20 -27.32 -9.62
CA ILE A 1104 -25.82 -27.65 -9.99
C ILE A 1104 -25.50 -29.04 -9.42
N THR A 1105 -24.97 -29.94 -10.25
CA THR A 1105 -24.67 -31.33 -9.87
C THR A 1105 -23.38 -31.81 -10.52
N LYS A 1106 -22.54 -32.58 -9.84
CA LYS A 1106 -21.34 -33.19 -10.44
C LYS A 1106 -21.72 -34.46 -11.21
N TYR A 1107 -21.37 -34.51 -12.49
CA TYR A 1107 -21.61 -35.70 -13.30
C TYR A 1107 -20.82 -36.89 -12.75
N GLY A 1108 -21.52 -38.01 -12.50
CA GLY A 1108 -20.93 -39.26 -12.02
C GLY A 1108 -20.77 -39.39 -10.50
N ASP A 1109 -20.92 -38.33 -9.69
CA ASP A 1109 -20.87 -38.43 -8.22
C ASP A 1109 -22.17 -37.98 -7.55
N PRO A 1110 -23.05 -38.91 -7.13
CA PRO A 1110 -24.30 -38.60 -6.45
C PRO A 1110 -24.11 -38.15 -4.99
N ARG A 1111 -22.88 -38.11 -4.47
CA ARG A 1111 -22.54 -37.62 -3.12
C ARG A 1111 -21.99 -36.20 -3.12
N PHE A 1112 -21.89 -35.58 -4.30
CA PHE A 1112 -21.47 -34.20 -4.47
C PHE A 1112 -22.29 -33.24 -3.60
N LYS A 1113 -21.62 -32.26 -3.02
CA LYS A 1113 -22.23 -31.24 -2.16
C LYS A 1113 -21.91 -29.85 -2.69
N LEU A 1114 -22.89 -28.98 -2.54
CA LEU A 1114 -22.73 -27.54 -2.63
C LEU A 1114 -22.91 -26.94 -1.25
N TYR A 1115 -22.17 -25.88 -1.00
CA TYR A 1115 -22.18 -25.12 0.24
C TYR A 1115 -22.67 -23.71 -0.10
N PRO A 1116 -23.63 -23.12 0.62
CA PRO A 1116 -23.88 -21.69 0.55
C PRO A 1116 -22.60 -20.92 0.85
N ILE A 1117 -22.36 -19.82 0.13
CA ILE A 1117 -21.23 -18.91 0.43
C ILE A 1117 -21.71 -17.92 1.48
N THR A 1118 -21.66 -18.32 2.75
CA THR A 1118 -22.04 -17.46 3.90
C THR A 1118 -20.84 -16.76 4.53
N GLU A 1119 -19.62 -17.08 4.08
CA GLU A 1119 -18.36 -16.56 4.62
C GLU A 1119 -17.86 -15.27 3.94
N GLU A 1120 -18.50 -14.86 2.84
CA GLU A 1120 -18.23 -13.62 2.05
C GLU A 1120 -19.40 -12.60 2.17
N GLU A 1121 -20.53 -13.10 2.67
CA GLU A 1121 -21.71 -12.36 3.09
C GLU A 1121 -21.52 -12.06 4.60
N GLU A 1122 -21.13 -10.84 5.00
CA GLU A 1122 -21.01 -10.45 6.42
C GLU A 1122 -22.42 -10.21 7.03
N GLU A 1123 -23.27 -11.25 6.99
CA GLU A 1123 -24.59 -11.25 7.62
C GLU A 1123 -24.49 -11.33 9.15
N VAL A 1124 -25.44 -10.68 9.82
CA VAL A 1124 -25.55 -10.67 11.28
C VAL A 1124 -25.99 -12.05 11.77
N SER A 1125 -25.01 -12.91 12.04
CA SER A 1125 -25.24 -14.23 12.62
C SER A 1125 -25.61 -14.08 14.11
N LYS A 1126 -26.54 -14.93 14.60
CA LYS A 1126 -26.90 -14.92 16.02
C LYS A 1126 -25.71 -15.31 16.89
N VAL A 1127 -25.31 -14.41 17.77
CA VAL A 1127 -24.08 -14.52 18.56
C VAL A 1127 -24.32 -15.33 19.84
N PRO A 1128 -23.36 -16.17 20.29
CA PRO A 1128 -23.41 -16.82 21.59
C PRO A 1128 -23.49 -15.82 22.75
N GLU A 1129 -24.39 -16.09 23.69
CA GLU A 1129 -24.61 -15.29 24.89
C GLU A 1129 -23.40 -15.22 25.83
N GLU A 1130 -22.49 -16.19 25.73
CA GLU A 1130 -21.17 -16.20 26.35
C GLU A 1130 -20.23 -15.17 25.72
N LEU A 1131 -20.27 -14.98 24.40
CA LEU A 1131 -19.43 -14.02 23.68
C LEU A 1131 -19.92 -12.58 23.89
N LYS A 1132 -21.24 -12.34 23.85
CA LYS A 1132 -21.82 -11.03 24.23
C LYS A 1132 -21.35 -10.58 25.62
N LYS A 1133 -21.35 -11.49 26.60
CA LYS A 1133 -20.90 -11.19 27.98
C LYS A 1133 -19.39 -10.95 28.10
N LEU A 1134 -18.59 -11.49 27.18
CA LEU A 1134 -17.15 -11.23 27.09
C LEU A 1134 -16.88 -9.85 26.48
N LEU A 1135 -17.47 -9.58 25.31
CA LEU A 1135 -17.26 -8.34 24.54
C LEU A 1135 -17.95 -7.13 25.16
N LYS A 1136 -19.07 -7.31 25.89
CA LYS A 1136 -19.71 -6.23 26.65
C LYS A 1136 -18.76 -5.53 27.63
N LYS A 1137 -17.83 -6.27 28.26
CA LYS A 1137 -16.81 -5.66 29.11
C LYS A 1137 -15.80 -4.84 28.30
N GLN A 1138 -15.47 -5.26 27.08
CA GLN A 1138 -14.62 -4.48 26.17
C GLN A 1138 -15.33 -3.21 25.69
N ALA A 1139 -16.60 -3.29 25.29
CA ALA A 1139 -17.42 -2.14 24.92
C ALA A 1139 -17.50 -1.11 26.07
N GLN A 1140 -17.67 -1.58 27.31
CA GLN A 1140 -17.60 -0.75 28.52
C GLN A 1140 -16.20 -0.19 28.82
N GLU A 1141 -15.11 -0.89 28.45
CA GLU A 1141 -13.75 -0.37 28.55
C GLU A 1141 -13.47 0.71 27.49
N VAL A 1142 -13.99 0.58 26.26
CA VAL A 1142 -13.86 1.59 25.19
C VAL A 1142 -14.70 2.84 25.48
N LEU A 1143 -15.94 2.68 25.97
CA LEU A 1143 -16.79 3.76 26.53
C LEU A 1143 -16.25 4.43 27.81
N SER A 1144 -15.03 4.09 28.24
CA SER A 1144 -14.31 4.75 29.33
C SER A 1144 -12.94 5.29 28.90
N GLN A 1145 -12.69 5.27 27.59
CA GLN A 1145 -11.52 5.81 26.89
C GLN A 1145 -11.97 6.90 25.90
N GLN A 1146 -13.13 6.69 25.26
CA GLN A 1146 -14.07 7.75 24.88
C GLN A 1146 -14.63 8.44 26.13
#